data_AF-A0A816NHF1-F1
#
_entry.id   AF-A0A816NHF1-F1
#
_cell.length_a   1.000
_cell.length_b   1.000
_cell.length_c   1.000
_cell.angle_alpha   90.00
_cell.angle_beta   90.00
_cell.angle_gamma   90.00
#
_symmetry.space_group_name_H-M   'P 1'
#
loop_
_entity.id
_entity.type
_entity.pdbx_description
1 polymer ?
#
loop_
_entity_poly.entity_id
_entity_poly.type
_entity_poly.pdbx_seq_one_letter_code
_entity_poly.pdbx_strand_id
1 'polypeptide(L)'
;MEEDKRSRGHPLLRSKKRQEGGYSHGFSISQIQTLSVICQTLLPPPPETTAEQNAVDSFKVASGSQPPFTDEVAEMIVKNGRSEAVKVFKIISTVLAYRFGTLFLCGSLCLAKDWPFVLKFSELPLDKREEILRMWSRQSGFFLPLRITFFLAKFYTLFSFFSQRDENMKNPALEAIGYSIDTTEMRKEDETPRPLERGIIETKNESDVTIRQSLTQKGVHVAREDNDNIHRIRCDVVIVGSGSGGGVAAANLAKAGLKVLVLEKGNYFTSRDYSGLEGPSMLELYEKGALMTTVDGKFMVLAGSTVGGGTAVNWSASIRTPDHVLREWSEESKIEFFGSQEYQLAMDEVTRRLGVTERCVKEGLQNQVLRGGCERLGLEVVSVPRNSPEDHYCGSCGYGCRGGGKNGTDKTWLVDAVENGAVIMTGVKAERFVFTDNEGKKKKKRCVGVIASSVGGKVEKKFMIEARVTVSSAGSLLTPPLMRSSGLENRNIGRNLKLHPVLMTWGYFPENGSEFSGKMYEGGIITSVHHVHDGESGCRAILETPLAGPASYAGLSPWVSGADLKERMMKYGRTSHLFALVRDYGSGEVLKENEVTYRTSKKDRENLRVGLRQALRVLVAAGAVEVGTYRSDGQRIKCEGITREAMEEFLDSVDAVGGVSTKGEYWTTYFSAHQMGSCRMGRTAEEGAVDEKGESWEAEGLFVCDGSVLPSAVGVNPMITIQSTAYCISTRIVASLTEGKN
;
A
#
# COMPACT_ATOMS: atom_id res chain seq x y z
N MET A 1 -4.74 19.95 30.68
CA MET A 1 -3.80 18.85 30.32
C MET A 1 -4.51 17.61 29.75
N GLU A 2 -5.79 17.36 30.09
CA GLU A 2 -6.61 16.33 29.41
C GLU A 2 -7.25 16.80 28.08
N GLU A 3 -7.60 18.08 27.95
CA GLU A 3 -8.13 18.64 26.68
C GLU A 3 -7.13 18.59 25.51
N ASP A 4 -5.84 18.78 25.80
CA ASP A 4 -4.75 18.72 24.80
C ASP A 4 -4.44 17.29 24.31
N LYS A 5 -5.00 16.26 24.97
CA LYS A 5 -4.91 14.86 24.52
C LYS A 5 -6.02 14.48 23.55
N ARG A 6 -7.17 15.18 23.52
CA ARG A 6 -8.26 14.86 22.57
C ARG A 6 -8.00 15.43 21.17
N SER A 7 -7.23 16.51 21.06
CA SER A 7 -6.91 17.24 19.82
C SER A 7 -5.84 16.60 18.90
N ARG A 8 -5.49 15.31 19.03
CA ARG A 8 -4.29 14.76 18.34
C ARG A 8 -4.47 13.40 17.61
N GLY A 9 -5.68 12.84 17.40
CA GLY A 9 -5.90 11.53 16.73
C GLY A 9 -6.04 10.29 17.65
N HIS A 10 -5.95 9.06 17.18
CA HIS A 10 -5.99 7.83 18.00
C HIS A 10 -4.57 7.48 18.48
N PRO A 11 -4.36 6.95 19.71
CA PRO A 11 -3.02 6.65 20.24
C PRO A 11 -2.15 5.79 19.30
N LEU A 12 -2.73 4.75 18.69
CA LEU A 12 -2.03 3.89 17.71
C LEU A 12 -1.49 4.66 16.49
N LEU A 13 -2.14 5.76 16.12
CA LEU A 13 -1.77 6.58 14.95
C LEU A 13 -0.88 7.77 15.32
N ARG A 14 -0.55 8.00 16.60
CA ARG A 14 0.25 9.15 17.04
C ARG A 14 1.72 8.79 17.21
N SER A 15 1.98 7.72 17.94
CA SER A 15 3.33 7.27 18.24
C SER A 15 3.26 5.83 18.68
N LYS A 16 4.30 5.08 18.35
CA LYS A 16 4.52 3.77 18.95
C LYS A 16 4.89 4.04 20.41
N LYS A 17 3.93 3.96 21.34
CA LYS A 17 4.26 3.94 22.77
C LYS A 17 5.38 2.91 22.94
N ARG A 18 6.53 3.34 23.45
CA ARG A 18 7.62 2.46 23.92
C ARG A 18 6.94 1.39 24.77
N GLN A 19 6.88 0.16 24.29
CA GLN A 19 6.60 -0.95 25.20
C GLN A 19 7.76 -0.94 26.19
N GLU A 20 7.46 -1.02 27.48
CA GLU A 20 8.46 -1.00 28.56
C GLU A 20 9.42 -2.23 28.51
N GLY A 21 9.24 -3.14 27.54
CA GLY A 21 10.19 -4.20 27.20
C GLY A 21 11.20 -3.72 26.15
N GLY A 22 12.48 -4.04 26.34
CA GLY A 22 13.55 -3.71 25.39
C GLY A 22 13.36 -4.27 23.98
N TYR A 23 14.26 -3.91 23.07
CA TYR A 23 14.21 -4.36 21.67
C TYR A 23 14.34 -5.88 21.51
N SER A 24 13.63 -6.46 20.54
CA SER A 24 13.52 -7.91 20.33
C SER A 24 14.04 -8.40 18.98
N HIS A 25 14.67 -7.52 18.20
CA HIS A 25 15.24 -7.82 16.88
C HIS A 25 16.28 -8.96 16.87
N GLY A 26 16.88 -9.29 18.01
CA GLY A 26 17.84 -10.38 18.15
C GLY A 26 19.11 -10.17 17.31
N PHE A 27 19.58 -8.92 17.23
CA PHE A 27 20.89 -8.58 16.68
C PHE A 27 21.91 -8.62 17.82
N SER A 28 23.13 -9.05 17.55
CA SER A 28 24.23 -8.93 18.51
C SER A 28 24.69 -7.47 18.63
N ILE A 29 25.43 -7.16 19.71
CA ILE A 29 26.05 -5.84 19.92
C ILE A 29 26.92 -5.45 18.72
N SER A 30 27.73 -6.39 18.20
CA SER A 30 28.59 -6.14 17.03
C SER A 30 27.81 -5.85 15.75
N GLN A 31 26.67 -6.51 15.56
CA GLN A 31 25.79 -6.25 14.42
C GLN A 31 25.11 -4.86 14.54
N ILE A 32 24.67 -4.48 15.74
CA ILE A 32 24.11 -3.14 15.99
C ILE A 32 25.15 -2.03 15.81
N GLN A 33 26.39 -2.24 16.28
CA GLN A 33 27.48 -1.29 16.03
C GLN A 33 27.75 -1.12 14.53
N THR A 34 27.77 -2.23 13.80
CA THR A 34 27.95 -2.21 12.34
C THR A 34 26.79 -1.48 11.65
N LEU A 35 25.55 -1.79 12.02
CA LEU A 35 24.37 -1.11 11.50
C LEU A 35 24.43 0.40 11.79
N SER A 36 24.82 0.80 13.01
CA SER A 36 24.96 2.20 13.41
C SER A 36 25.94 2.96 12.49
N VAL A 37 27.08 2.34 12.15
CA VAL A 37 28.06 2.91 11.21
C VAL A 37 27.49 3.01 9.80
N ILE A 38 26.72 2.03 9.34
CA ILE A 38 26.02 2.08 8.04
C ILE A 38 24.99 3.22 8.04
N CYS A 39 24.17 3.34 9.08
CA CYS A 39 23.18 4.40 9.21
C CYS A 39 23.84 5.79 9.21
N GLN A 40 24.95 5.94 9.93
CA GLN A 40 25.76 7.17 9.92
C GLN A 40 26.37 7.44 8.53
N THR A 41 26.68 6.41 7.74
CA THR A 41 27.19 6.60 6.37
C THR A 41 26.07 7.08 5.44
N LEU A 42 24.87 6.53 5.59
CA LEU A 42 23.70 6.88 4.79
C LEU A 42 23.19 8.31 5.09
N LEU A 43 23.25 8.71 6.36
CA LEU A 43 22.88 10.03 6.88
C LEU A 43 23.99 10.56 7.81
N PRO A 44 25.09 11.09 7.24
CA PRO A 44 26.23 11.55 8.03
C PRO A 44 25.92 12.85 8.77
N PRO A 45 26.55 13.12 9.92
CA PRO A 45 26.56 14.45 10.52
C PRO A 45 27.25 15.47 9.60
N PRO A 46 27.08 16.77 9.82
CA PRO A 46 27.79 17.78 9.05
C PRO A 46 29.25 17.83 9.51
N PRO A 47 30.16 18.42 8.70
CA PRO A 47 31.52 18.71 9.16
C PRO A 47 31.48 19.57 10.43
N GLU A 48 32.40 19.34 11.38
CA GLU A 48 32.53 20.10 12.62
C GLU A 48 32.94 21.56 12.33
N THR A 49 32.01 22.41 11.94
CA THR A 49 32.16 23.87 11.93
C THR A 49 30.77 24.50 11.84
N THR A 50 30.51 25.48 12.70
CA THR A 50 29.29 26.31 12.83
C THR A 50 28.10 25.68 13.57
N ALA A 51 28.09 25.92 14.89
CA ALA A 51 26.89 25.90 15.69
C ALA A 51 26.25 27.30 15.64
N GLU A 52 25.22 27.47 14.81
CA GLU A 52 24.23 28.54 14.96
C GLU A 52 22.82 27.95 14.82
N GLN A 53 21.93 28.32 15.74
CA GLN A 53 20.62 27.70 15.92
C GLN A 53 19.61 28.15 14.84
N ASN A 54 19.36 27.30 13.85
CA ASN A 54 18.18 27.30 12.98
C ASN A 54 17.74 25.85 12.66
N ALA A 55 16.47 25.62 12.29
CA ALA A 55 15.96 24.27 11.97
C ALA A 55 16.68 23.64 10.76
N VAL A 56 16.99 24.43 9.74
CA VAL A 56 17.76 24.01 8.56
C VAL A 56 19.16 23.53 8.96
N ASP A 57 19.81 24.23 9.88
CA ASP A 57 21.14 23.84 10.38
C ASP A 57 21.05 22.63 11.32
N SER A 58 19.95 22.48 12.07
CA SER A 58 19.68 21.28 12.88
C SER A 58 19.56 20.00 12.04
N PHE A 59 18.96 20.06 10.84
CA PHE A 59 18.95 18.92 9.92
C PHE A 59 20.32 18.62 9.33
N LYS A 60 21.12 19.65 9.03
CA LYS A 60 22.52 19.45 8.66
C LYS A 60 23.25 18.71 9.78
N VAL A 61 22.98 19.06 11.06
CA VAL A 61 23.55 18.50 12.31
C VAL A 61 23.08 17.08 12.65
N ALA A 62 21.87 16.69 12.26
CA ALA A 62 21.30 15.40 12.64
C ALA A 62 22.04 14.21 11.98
N SER A 63 22.30 13.16 12.78
CA SER A 63 22.96 11.91 12.37
C SER A 63 22.02 10.72 12.55
N GLY A 64 22.02 9.78 11.59
CA GLY A 64 21.26 8.53 11.66
C GLY A 64 21.80 7.50 12.67
N SER A 65 22.54 7.89 13.71
CA SER A 65 23.22 6.95 14.62
C SER A 65 22.95 7.20 16.11
N GLN A 66 22.07 8.15 16.45
CA GLN A 66 21.81 8.51 17.84
C GLN A 66 20.93 7.45 18.53
N PRO A 67 21.34 6.82 19.64
CA PRO A 67 20.49 5.89 20.37
C PRO A 67 19.18 6.57 20.81
N PRO A 68 18.02 5.89 20.70
CA PRO A 68 17.85 4.47 20.41
C PRO A 68 17.53 4.16 18.92
N PHE A 69 17.85 5.06 18.00
CA PHE A 69 17.48 4.98 16.58
C PHE A 69 17.89 3.66 15.89
N THR A 70 19.12 3.21 16.10
CA THR A 70 19.68 2.04 15.41
C THR A 70 18.93 0.75 15.73
N ASP A 71 18.51 0.57 16.99
CA ASP A 71 17.74 -0.59 17.41
C ASP A 71 16.32 -0.57 16.80
N GLU A 72 15.73 0.61 16.60
CA GLU A 72 14.46 0.75 15.88
C GLU A 72 14.59 0.35 14.40
N VAL A 73 15.67 0.75 13.74
CA VAL A 73 15.96 0.32 12.37
C VAL A 73 16.11 -1.19 12.30
N ALA A 74 16.83 -1.81 13.26
CA ALA A 74 16.96 -3.26 13.34
C ALA A 74 15.60 -3.95 13.54
N GLU A 75 14.75 -3.42 14.41
CA GLU A 75 13.40 -3.94 14.65
C GLU A 75 12.53 -3.84 13.38
N MET A 76 12.64 -2.74 12.62
CA MET A 76 11.93 -2.58 11.35
C MET A 76 12.42 -3.56 10.28
N ILE A 77 13.73 -3.81 10.19
CA ILE A 77 14.32 -4.81 9.29
C ILE A 77 13.76 -6.21 9.61
N VAL A 78 13.70 -6.59 10.88
CA VAL A 78 13.21 -7.93 11.29
C VAL A 78 11.72 -8.08 11.08
N LYS A 79 10.93 -7.06 11.45
CA LYS A 79 9.46 -7.13 11.39
C LYS A 79 8.94 -7.16 9.96
N ASN A 80 9.57 -6.40 9.05
CA ASN A 80 9.06 -6.17 7.70
C ASN A 80 9.92 -6.81 6.61
N GLY A 81 11.19 -7.12 6.88
CA GLY A 81 12.07 -7.81 5.95
C GLY A 81 11.69 -9.28 5.76
N ARG A 82 12.01 -9.81 4.58
CA ARG A 82 11.93 -11.26 4.29
C ARG A 82 12.91 -12.01 5.18
N SER A 83 12.51 -13.16 5.73
CA SER A 83 13.31 -13.89 6.72
C SER A 83 14.72 -14.24 6.21
N GLU A 84 14.84 -14.59 4.93
CA GLU A 84 16.05 -14.93 4.21
C GLU A 84 16.94 -13.70 4.04
N ALA A 85 16.36 -12.56 3.66
CA ALA A 85 17.07 -11.31 3.51
C ALA A 85 17.58 -10.77 4.86
N VAL A 86 16.80 -10.93 5.94
CA VAL A 86 17.21 -10.59 7.31
C VAL A 86 18.37 -11.48 7.78
N LYS A 87 18.33 -12.78 7.49
CA LYS A 87 19.46 -13.69 7.79
C LYS A 87 20.73 -13.25 7.06
N VAL A 88 20.63 -12.95 5.76
CA VAL A 88 21.73 -12.41 4.96
C VAL A 88 22.28 -11.12 5.57
N PHE A 89 21.40 -10.20 5.94
CA PHE A 89 21.76 -8.93 6.58
C PHE A 89 22.57 -9.16 7.86
N LYS A 90 22.10 -10.06 8.74
CA LYS A 90 22.78 -10.42 10.00
C LYS A 90 24.16 -11.03 9.74
N ILE A 91 24.29 -11.92 8.75
CA ILE A 91 25.57 -12.53 8.37
C ILE A 91 26.56 -11.47 7.89
N ILE A 92 26.15 -10.63 6.94
CA ILE A 92 27.00 -9.57 6.39
C ILE A 92 27.41 -8.58 7.49
N SER A 93 26.48 -8.20 8.37
CA SER A 93 26.77 -7.32 9.50
C SER A 93 27.79 -7.94 10.47
N THR A 94 27.70 -9.25 10.74
CA THR A 94 28.69 -9.95 11.56
C THR A 94 30.07 -9.97 10.91
N VAL A 95 30.15 -10.30 9.61
CA VAL A 95 31.42 -10.36 8.88
C VAL A 95 32.08 -8.98 8.82
N LEU A 96 31.30 -7.93 8.54
CA LEU A 96 31.78 -6.56 8.41
C LEU A 96 32.33 -5.98 9.73
N ALA A 97 31.97 -6.54 10.88
CA ALA A 97 32.50 -6.12 12.19
C ALA A 97 34.00 -6.42 12.38
N TYR A 98 34.59 -7.28 11.55
CA TYR A 98 35.98 -7.72 11.65
C TYR A 98 36.83 -7.23 10.46
N ARG A 99 38.15 -7.05 10.67
CA ARG A 99 39.08 -6.54 9.65
C ARG A 99 39.16 -7.41 8.39
N PHE A 100 39.37 -8.72 8.55
CA PHE A 100 39.41 -9.64 7.41
C PHE A 100 38.05 -9.72 6.69
N GLY A 101 36.95 -9.61 7.42
CA GLY A 101 35.62 -9.53 6.82
C GLY A 101 35.39 -8.22 6.07
N THR A 102 35.89 -7.10 6.59
CA THR A 102 35.90 -5.81 5.88
C THR A 102 36.71 -5.93 4.58
N LEU A 103 37.90 -6.53 4.62
CA LEU A 103 38.70 -6.78 3.41
C LEU A 103 37.96 -7.65 2.39
N PHE A 104 37.27 -8.70 2.85
CA PHE A 104 36.49 -9.58 1.98
C PHE A 104 35.30 -8.88 1.33
N LEU A 105 34.55 -8.05 2.07
CA LEU A 105 33.31 -7.41 1.59
C LEU A 105 33.53 -6.03 0.94
N CYS A 106 34.63 -5.35 1.25
CA CYS A 106 34.93 -3.98 0.82
C CYS A 106 36.15 -3.90 -0.10
N GLY A 107 36.91 -4.99 -0.26
CA GLY A 107 38.10 -5.04 -1.11
C GLY A 107 39.22 -4.12 -0.61
N SER A 108 40.04 -3.62 -1.54
CA SER A 108 41.23 -2.81 -1.23
C SER A 108 40.92 -1.44 -0.61
N LEU A 109 39.66 -0.99 -0.63
CA LEU A 109 39.27 0.30 -0.04
C LEU A 109 39.56 0.38 1.46
N CYS A 110 39.57 -0.76 2.16
CA CYS A 110 39.89 -0.80 3.59
C CYS A 110 41.38 -0.88 3.92
N LEU A 111 42.26 -0.83 2.92
CA LEU A 111 43.71 -0.84 3.16
C LEU A 111 44.19 0.53 3.64
N ALA A 112 45.06 0.51 4.64
CA ALA A 112 45.77 1.67 5.18
C ALA A 112 47.27 1.54 4.91
N LYS A 113 47.96 2.69 4.85
CA LYS A 113 49.42 2.74 4.68
C LYS A 113 50.14 2.28 5.95
N ASP A 114 49.57 2.59 7.10
CA ASP A 114 50.15 2.32 8.42
C ASP A 114 49.41 1.18 9.13
N TRP A 115 50.08 0.57 10.12
CA TRP A 115 49.47 -0.47 10.95
C TRP A 115 48.30 0.10 11.78
N PRO A 116 47.12 -0.54 11.82
CA PRO A 116 46.77 -1.80 11.14
C PRO A 116 46.49 -1.60 9.64
N PHE A 117 47.18 -2.38 8.79
CA PHE A 117 47.09 -2.27 7.32
C PHE A 117 45.69 -2.54 6.74
N VAL A 118 44.81 -3.16 7.52
CA VAL A 118 43.41 -3.41 7.18
C VAL A 118 42.54 -2.76 8.26
N LEU A 119 41.79 -1.75 7.88
CA LEU A 119 40.85 -1.06 8.78
C LEU A 119 39.53 -1.84 8.88
N LYS A 120 38.88 -1.77 10.04
CA LYS A 120 37.48 -2.19 10.16
C LYS A 120 36.59 -1.20 9.42
N PHE A 121 35.39 -1.61 9.00
CA PHE A 121 34.42 -0.70 8.38
C PHE A 121 34.11 0.54 9.24
N SER A 122 34.04 0.38 10.56
CA SER A 122 33.84 1.49 11.53
C SER A 122 35.02 2.47 11.63
N GLU A 123 36.21 2.05 11.23
CA GLU A 123 37.45 2.83 11.26
C GLU A 123 37.68 3.57 9.92
N LEU A 124 36.84 3.32 8.90
CA LEU A 124 36.99 3.93 7.59
C LEU A 124 36.50 5.39 7.56
N PRO A 125 37.27 6.28 6.89
CA PRO A 125 36.78 7.60 6.47
C PRO A 125 35.43 7.53 5.76
N LEU A 126 34.62 8.59 5.91
CA LEU A 126 33.24 8.64 5.39
C LEU A 126 33.19 8.42 3.86
N ASP A 127 34.06 9.09 3.11
CA ASP A 127 34.19 8.97 1.65
C ASP A 127 34.40 7.52 1.20
N LYS A 128 35.29 6.79 1.89
CA LYS A 128 35.52 5.36 1.62
C LYS A 128 34.29 4.51 1.95
N ARG A 129 33.60 4.80 3.07
CA ARG A 129 32.35 4.09 3.43
C ARG A 129 31.26 4.33 2.40
N GLU A 130 31.11 5.55 1.91
CA GLU A 130 30.12 5.89 0.87
C GLU A 130 30.43 5.17 -0.45
N GLU A 131 31.71 5.11 -0.84
CA GLU A 131 32.13 4.39 -2.04
C GLU A 131 31.83 2.88 -1.95
N ILE A 132 32.07 2.28 -0.78
CA ILE A 132 31.72 0.86 -0.52
C ILE A 132 30.22 0.64 -0.67
N LEU A 133 29.36 1.48 -0.07
CA LEU A 133 27.92 1.32 -0.16
C LEU A 133 27.40 1.53 -1.60
N ARG A 134 27.99 2.46 -2.36
CA ARG A 134 27.73 2.61 -3.79
C ARG A 134 28.13 1.37 -4.59
N MET A 135 29.29 0.78 -4.31
CA MET A 135 29.70 -0.47 -4.94
C MET A 135 28.70 -1.58 -4.64
N TRP A 136 28.29 -1.74 -3.38
CA TRP A 136 27.29 -2.74 -2.98
C TRP A 136 25.96 -2.56 -3.72
N SER A 137 25.50 -1.32 -3.92
CA SER A 137 24.30 -1.02 -4.72
C SER A 137 24.36 -1.56 -6.15
N ARG A 138 25.56 -1.60 -6.75
CA ARG A 138 25.82 -2.02 -8.13
C ARG A 138 26.08 -3.51 -8.29
N GLN A 139 26.47 -4.21 -7.21
CA GLN A 139 26.80 -5.63 -7.24
C GLN A 139 25.63 -6.54 -7.66
N SER A 140 25.90 -7.53 -8.50
CA SER A 140 24.92 -8.52 -8.96
C SER A 140 25.52 -9.94 -8.95
N GLY A 141 24.76 -10.95 -9.36
CA GLY A 141 25.22 -12.33 -9.41
C GLY A 141 25.63 -12.85 -8.02
N PHE A 142 26.87 -13.34 -7.90
CA PHE A 142 27.41 -13.89 -6.64
C PHE A 142 27.38 -12.89 -5.48
N PHE A 143 27.54 -11.59 -5.76
CA PHE A 143 27.57 -10.53 -4.75
C PHE A 143 26.21 -9.85 -4.51
N LEU A 144 25.11 -10.38 -5.07
CA LEU A 144 23.75 -9.89 -4.81
C LEU A 144 23.40 -9.72 -3.31
N PRO A 145 23.85 -10.58 -2.38
CA PRO A 145 23.64 -10.37 -0.94
C PRO A 145 24.08 -8.99 -0.42
N LEU A 146 25.13 -8.40 -0.99
CA LEU A 146 25.61 -7.06 -0.63
C LEU A 146 24.61 -5.98 -1.05
N ARG A 147 24.05 -6.09 -2.27
CA ARG A 147 23.01 -5.17 -2.76
C ARG A 147 21.74 -5.26 -1.91
N ILE A 148 21.32 -6.47 -1.55
CA ILE A 148 20.15 -6.67 -0.67
C ILE A 148 20.40 -6.01 0.70
N THR A 149 21.59 -6.18 1.26
CA THR A 149 21.97 -5.54 2.54
C THR A 149 21.97 -4.02 2.44
N PHE A 150 22.55 -3.47 1.37
CA PHE A 150 22.49 -2.02 1.10
C PHE A 150 21.05 -1.53 0.98
N PHE A 151 20.20 -2.20 0.20
CA PHE A 151 18.80 -1.80 0.02
C PHE A 151 18.03 -1.77 1.34
N LEU A 152 18.14 -2.84 2.14
CA LEU A 152 17.48 -2.91 3.46
C LEU A 152 17.98 -1.82 4.39
N ALA A 153 19.31 -1.67 4.53
CA ALA A 153 19.89 -0.64 5.40
C ALA A 153 19.44 0.76 4.96
N LYS A 154 19.56 1.08 3.66
CA LYS A 154 19.14 2.35 3.08
C LYS A 154 17.66 2.62 3.35
N PHE A 155 16.78 1.73 2.91
CA PHE A 155 15.34 1.95 3.00
C PHE A 155 14.89 2.15 4.46
N TYR A 156 15.24 1.22 5.36
CA TYR A 156 14.75 1.27 6.74
C TYR A 156 15.39 2.39 7.55
N THR A 157 16.67 2.71 7.34
CA THR A 157 17.30 3.88 7.99
C THR A 157 16.54 5.16 7.63
N LEU A 158 16.35 5.41 6.34
CA LEU A 158 15.75 6.65 5.87
C LEU A 158 14.27 6.73 6.23
N PHE A 159 13.53 5.62 6.08
CA PHE A 159 12.14 5.56 6.47
C PHE A 159 11.97 5.82 7.97
N SER A 160 12.74 5.16 8.83
CA SER A 160 12.68 5.39 10.28
C SER A 160 13.00 6.85 10.62
N PHE A 161 14.07 7.41 10.06
CA PHE A 161 14.53 8.76 10.39
C PHE A 161 13.50 9.84 10.09
N PHE A 162 12.82 9.75 8.95
CA PHE A 162 11.82 10.74 8.53
C PHE A 162 10.38 10.40 8.96
N SER A 163 10.16 9.25 9.61
CA SER A 163 8.85 8.88 10.17
C SER A 163 8.78 9.02 11.69
N GLN A 164 9.91 8.98 12.39
CA GLN A 164 9.99 9.14 13.84
C GLN A 164 9.63 10.56 14.26
N ARG A 165 9.06 10.66 15.46
CA ARG A 165 8.85 11.91 16.19
C ARG A 165 9.18 11.70 17.65
N ASP A 166 9.68 12.74 18.30
CA ASP A 166 9.97 12.74 19.73
C ASP A 166 8.67 12.73 20.57
N GLU A 167 8.82 12.75 21.89
CA GLU A 167 7.70 12.77 22.84
C GLU A 167 6.80 14.02 22.68
N ASN A 168 7.33 15.09 22.08
CA ASN A 168 6.61 16.32 21.76
C ASN A 168 6.00 16.30 20.36
N MET A 169 6.03 15.16 19.65
CA MET A 169 5.56 15.00 18.28
C MET A 169 6.32 15.85 17.27
N LYS A 170 7.58 16.17 17.56
CA LYS A 170 8.47 16.94 16.68
C LYS A 170 9.52 16.06 16.04
N ASN A 171 9.93 16.45 14.85
CA ASN A 171 11.11 15.92 14.19
C ASN A 171 11.83 17.11 13.54
N PRO A 172 12.99 17.54 14.07
CA PRO A 172 13.71 18.70 13.53
C PRO A 172 14.05 18.56 12.04
N ALA A 173 14.26 17.33 11.54
CA ALA A 173 14.50 17.09 10.13
C ALA A 173 13.26 17.38 9.27
N LEU A 174 12.06 17.08 9.77
CA LEU A 174 10.81 17.41 9.08
C LEU A 174 10.55 18.91 9.06
N GLU A 175 10.83 19.60 10.17
CA GLU A 175 10.72 21.06 10.25
C GLU A 175 11.69 21.74 9.27
N ALA A 176 12.93 21.24 9.17
CA ALA A 176 13.96 21.77 8.28
C ALA A 176 13.62 21.69 6.79
N ILE A 177 12.94 20.62 6.36
CA ILE A 177 12.49 20.46 4.98
C ILE A 177 11.13 21.15 4.73
N GLY A 178 10.63 21.92 5.71
CA GLY A 178 9.36 22.61 5.63
C GLY A 178 8.17 21.66 5.54
N TYR A 179 8.26 20.44 6.11
CA TYR A 179 7.13 19.53 6.21
C TYR A 179 6.36 19.81 7.50
N SER A 180 5.14 20.29 7.35
CA SER A 180 4.21 20.48 8.44
C SER A 180 2.91 19.77 8.13
N ILE A 181 2.28 19.23 9.17
CA ILE A 181 0.95 18.65 9.07
C ILE A 181 0.03 19.68 9.68
N ASP A 182 -0.95 20.14 8.92
CA ASP A 182 -1.98 21.04 9.42
C ASP A 182 -2.75 20.33 10.56
N THR A 183 -2.54 20.78 11.80
CA THR A 183 -3.25 20.27 12.98
C THR A 183 -4.51 21.07 13.31
N THR A 184 -4.73 22.19 12.60
CA THR A 184 -5.76 23.20 12.88
C THR A 184 -7.15 22.77 12.40
N GLU A 185 -7.26 21.91 11.38
CA GLU A 185 -8.54 21.41 10.84
C GLU A 185 -9.17 20.23 11.61
N MET A 186 -8.95 20.08 12.92
CA MET A 186 -9.87 19.23 13.69
C MET A 186 -11.18 19.99 13.86
N ARG A 187 -12.12 19.78 12.93
CA ARG A 187 -13.52 20.24 13.13
C ARG A 187 -13.97 19.75 14.51
N LYS A 188 -14.42 20.70 15.33
CA LYS A 188 -15.14 20.45 16.58
C LYS A 188 -16.48 19.77 16.27
N GLU A 189 -16.47 18.51 15.87
CA GLU A 189 -17.64 17.64 15.96
C GLU A 189 -17.50 16.82 17.25
N ASP A 190 -17.68 17.49 18.39
CA ASP A 190 -17.51 16.87 19.72
C ASP A 190 -18.75 16.08 20.19
N GLU A 191 -19.77 15.87 19.33
CA GLU A 191 -21.01 15.19 19.74
C GLU A 191 -21.56 14.12 18.76
N THR A 192 -20.97 13.95 17.56
CA THR A 192 -21.46 12.92 16.62
C THR A 192 -20.92 11.52 16.96
N PRO A 193 -21.79 10.51 17.10
CA PRO A 193 -21.36 9.12 17.26
C PRO A 193 -20.53 8.66 16.05
N ARG A 194 -19.60 7.71 16.26
CA ARG A 194 -18.85 7.11 15.15
C ARG A 194 -19.84 6.46 14.17
N PRO A 195 -19.64 6.57 12.84
CA PRO A 195 -20.58 6.07 11.84
C PRO A 195 -21.04 4.62 12.05
N LEU A 196 -20.11 3.73 12.43
CA LEU A 196 -20.38 2.30 12.63
C LEU A 196 -20.65 1.89 14.09
N GLU A 197 -20.74 2.84 15.03
CA GLU A 197 -20.76 2.56 16.48
C GLU A 197 -21.87 1.56 16.88
N ARG A 198 -23.04 1.68 16.24
CA ARG A 198 -24.20 0.82 16.52
C ARG A 198 -23.95 -0.65 16.19
N GLY A 199 -23.19 -0.96 15.13
CA GLY A 199 -22.96 -2.32 14.66
C GLY A 199 -21.55 -2.86 14.90
N ILE A 200 -20.60 -2.04 15.35
CA ILE A 200 -19.21 -2.45 15.48
C ILE A 200 -18.86 -3.04 16.85
N ILE A 201 -18.03 -4.08 16.85
CA ILE A 201 -17.43 -4.70 18.04
C ILE A 201 -15.91 -4.72 17.82
N GLU A 202 -15.18 -4.00 18.67
CA GLU A 202 -13.72 -3.96 18.63
C GLU A 202 -13.14 -4.99 19.60
N THR A 203 -12.75 -6.17 19.11
CA THR A 203 -12.33 -7.29 19.98
C THR A 203 -11.13 -6.96 20.87
N LYS A 204 -10.30 -5.98 20.49
CA LYS A 204 -9.19 -5.47 21.30
C LYS A 204 -9.63 -4.95 22.69
N ASN A 205 -10.87 -4.47 22.79
CA ASN A 205 -11.47 -3.94 24.01
C ASN A 205 -12.30 -5.00 24.76
N GLU A 206 -12.35 -6.22 24.24
CA GLU A 206 -13.20 -7.30 24.73
C GLU A 206 -12.37 -8.40 25.41
N SER A 207 -13.06 -9.22 26.19
CA SER A 207 -12.60 -10.47 26.78
C SER A 207 -13.53 -11.60 26.34
N ASP A 208 -13.17 -12.86 26.60
CA ASP A 208 -14.05 -14.00 26.30
C ASP A 208 -15.44 -13.93 26.95
N VAL A 209 -15.57 -13.20 28.07
CA VAL A 209 -16.87 -12.98 28.73
C VAL A 209 -17.65 -11.85 28.05
N THR A 210 -17.02 -10.69 27.87
CA THR A 210 -17.71 -9.48 27.38
C THR A 210 -18.07 -9.59 25.90
N ILE A 211 -17.26 -10.29 25.09
CA ILE A 211 -17.53 -10.46 23.66
C ILE A 211 -18.87 -11.13 23.38
N ARG A 212 -19.27 -12.10 24.21
CA ARG A 212 -20.56 -12.81 24.09
C ARG A 212 -21.74 -11.87 24.37
N GLN A 213 -21.58 -11.02 25.37
CA GLN A 213 -22.59 -10.01 25.73
C GLN A 213 -22.73 -8.99 24.60
N SER A 214 -21.62 -8.45 24.10
CA SER A 214 -21.61 -7.47 22.99
C SER A 214 -22.26 -8.04 21.71
N LEU A 215 -21.94 -9.29 21.35
CA LEU A 215 -22.57 -9.97 20.21
C LEU A 215 -24.08 -10.13 20.40
N THR A 216 -24.51 -10.58 21.58
CA THR A 216 -25.93 -10.78 21.89
C THR A 216 -26.70 -9.46 21.89
N GLN A 217 -26.13 -8.40 22.49
CA GLN A 217 -26.71 -7.06 22.52
C GLN A 217 -26.88 -6.45 21.13
N LYS A 218 -25.99 -6.78 20.19
CA LYS A 218 -26.10 -6.37 18.78
C LYS A 218 -26.90 -7.36 17.92
N GLY A 219 -27.63 -8.29 18.54
CA GLY A 219 -28.58 -9.17 17.85
C GLY A 219 -27.95 -10.36 17.11
N VAL A 220 -26.71 -10.73 17.45
CA VAL A 220 -26.03 -11.92 16.92
C VAL A 220 -26.24 -13.10 17.88
N HIS A 221 -26.65 -14.25 17.33
CA HIS A 221 -26.89 -15.45 18.13
C HIS A 221 -25.57 -16.15 18.49
N VAL A 222 -25.28 -16.26 19.78
CA VAL A 222 -24.14 -17.02 20.32
C VAL A 222 -24.66 -18.28 21.03
N ALA A 223 -24.26 -19.46 20.57
CA ALA A 223 -24.70 -20.72 21.16
C ALA A 223 -24.15 -20.91 22.59
N ARG A 224 -24.90 -21.63 23.44
CA ARG A 224 -24.42 -22.05 24.77
C ARG A 224 -23.27 -23.06 24.63
N GLU A 225 -22.35 -23.05 25.58
CA GLU A 225 -21.08 -23.78 25.49
C GLU A 225 -21.28 -25.31 25.51
N ASP A 226 -20.64 -25.99 24.55
CA ASP A 226 -20.38 -27.44 24.60
C ASP A 226 -18.86 -27.75 24.66
N ASN A 227 -18.00 -26.73 24.51
CA ASN A 227 -16.53 -26.88 24.45
C ASN A 227 -15.83 -25.59 24.93
N ASP A 228 -14.86 -25.72 25.84
CA ASP A 228 -14.26 -24.61 26.58
C ASP A 228 -13.46 -23.60 25.74
N ASN A 229 -13.07 -23.94 24.50
CA ASN A 229 -12.11 -23.14 23.72
C ASN A 229 -12.68 -22.40 22.50
N ILE A 230 -14.00 -22.41 22.27
CA ILE A 230 -14.61 -21.84 21.06
C ILE A 230 -15.90 -21.04 21.37
N HIS A 231 -16.01 -19.84 20.80
CA HIS A 231 -17.27 -19.08 20.68
C HIS A 231 -18.01 -19.50 19.40
N ARG A 232 -19.13 -20.19 19.53
CA ARG A 232 -20.00 -20.56 18.40
C ARG A 232 -21.03 -19.47 18.11
N ILE A 233 -20.98 -18.93 16.90
CA ILE A 233 -21.80 -17.81 16.44
C ILE A 233 -22.62 -18.29 15.24
N ARG A 234 -23.91 -17.91 15.18
CA ARG A 234 -24.80 -18.24 14.06
C ARG A 234 -25.31 -16.97 13.37
N CYS A 235 -25.26 -16.97 12.05
CA CYS A 235 -25.78 -15.90 11.21
C CYS A 235 -26.28 -16.48 9.87
N ASP A 236 -26.95 -15.66 9.06
CA ASP A 236 -27.34 -16.09 7.71
C ASP A 236 -26.14 -16.00 6.76
N VAL A 237 -25.37 -14.92 6.87
CA VAL A 237 -24.20 -14.63 6.04
C VAL A 237 -23.02 -14.19 6.90
N VAL A 238 -21.86 -14.80 6.67
CA VAL A 238 -20.58 -14.27 7.16
C VAL A 238 -19.73 -13.74 6.00
N ILE A 239 -19.16 -12.54 6.18
CA ILE A 239 -18.30 -11.86 5.20
C ILE A 239 -16.90 -11.71 5.80
N VAL A 240 -15.89 -12.24 5.13
CA VAL A 240 -14.49 -12.13 5.53
C VAL A 240 -13.83 -10.96 4.81
N GLY A 241 -13.62 -9.85 5.50
CA GLY A 241 -13.02 -8.62 4.99
C GLY A 241 -14.07 -7.53 4.74
N SER A 242 -13.83 -6.33 5.28
CA SER A 242 -14.77 -5.20 5.22
C SER A 242 -14.47 -4.21 4.08
N GLY A 243 -13.54 -4.58 3.19
CA GLY A 243 -13.01 -3.73 2.12
C GLY A 243 -14.01 -3.36 1.02
N SER A 244 -13.47 -2.96 -0.14
CA SER A 244 -14.25 -2.47 -1.29
C SER A 244 -15.44 -3.37 -1.63
N GLY A 245 -15.20 -4.68 -1.78
CA GLY A 245 -16.25 -5.64 -2.10
C GLY A 245 -17.15 -6.02 -0.93
N GLY A 246 -16.52 -6.30 0.22
CA GLY A 246 -17.19 -6.80 1.42
C GLY A 246 -18.16 -5.80 2.01
N GLY A 247 -17.85 -4.50 1.97
CA GLY A 247 -18.78 -3.44 2.39
C GLY A 247 -20.06 -3.43 1.55
N VAL A 248 -19.92 -3.47 0.22
CA VAL A 248 -21.06 -3.50 -0.71
C VAL A 248 -21.91 -4.76 -0.49
N ALA A 249 -21.26 -5.92 -0.41
CA ALA A 249 -21.96 -7.17 -0.17
C ALA A 249 -22.71 -7.16 1.18
N ALA A 250 -22.09 -6.61 2.23
CA ALA A 250 -22.73 -6.47 3.54
C ALA A 250 -24.00 -5.60 3.46
N ALA A 251 -23.92 -4.46 2.77
CA ALA A 251 -25.05 -3.55 2.61
C ALA A 251 -26.23 -4.22 1.90
N ASN A 252 -25.99 -4.84 0.75
CA ASN A 252 -27.03 -5.47 -0.05
C ASN A 252 -27.69 -6.65 0.68
N LEU A 253 -26.89 -7.50 1.32
CA LEU A 253 -27.38 -8.67 2.05
C LEU A 253 -28.15 -8.28 3.32
N ALA A 254 -27.67 -7.27 4.07
CA ALA A 254 -28.37 -6.76 5.26
C ALA A 254 -29.68 -6.07 4.88
N LYS A 255 -29.68 -5.26 3.81
CA LYS A 255 -30.90 -4.62 3.27
C LYS A 255 -31.97 -5.62 2.85
N ALA A 256 -31.58 -6.83 2.44
CA ALA A 256 -32.51 -7.93 2.17
C ALA A 256 -33.06 -8.62 3.44
N GLY A 257 -32.71 -8.13 4.63
CA GLY A 257 -33.17 -8.64 5.92
C GLY A 257 -32.38 -9.83 6.47
N LEU A 258 -31.24 -10.17 5.86
CA LEU A 258 -30.38 -11.27 6.32
C LEU A 258 -29.54 -10.84 7.53
N LYS A 259 -29.29 -11.77 8.46
CA LYS A 259 -28.36 -11.54 9.57
C LYS A 259 -26.92 -11.66 9.07
N VAL A 260 -26.27 -10.51 8.88
CA VAL A 260 -24.91 -10.40 8.33
C VAL A 260 -23.89 -10.14 9.45
N LEU A 261 -22.82 -10.94 9.47
CA LEU A 261 -21.64 -10.72 10.29
C LEU A 261 -20.41 -10.46 9.40
N VAL A 262 -19.73 -9.34 9.61
CA VAL A 262 -18.50 -8.97 8.88
C VAL A 262 -17.29 -9.14 9.80
N LEU A 263 -16.26 -9.81 9.33
CA LEU A 263 -14.98 -9.99 10.04
C LEU A 263 -13.91 -9.11 9.39
N GLU A 264 -13.27 -8.24 10.16
CA GLU A 264 -12.16 -7.41 9.73
C GLU A 264 -10.95 -7.63 10.63
N LYS A 265 -9.78 -7.87 10.06
CA LYS A 265 -8.56 -8.08 10.84
C LYS A 265 -7.92 -6.79 11.31
N GLY A 266 -8.13 -5.70 10.57
CA GLY A 266 -7.65 -4.37 10.91
C GLY A 266 -8.48 -3.68 12.00
N ASN A 267 -8.00 -2.50 12.40
CA ASN A 267 -8.68 -1.62 13.36
C ASN A 267 -9.71 -0.71 12.66
N TYR A 268 -10.66 -0.16 13.43
CA TYR A 268 -11.59 0.88 12.97
C TYR A 268 -11.16 2.26 13.41
N PHE A 269 -11.01 3.16 12.45
CA PHE A 269 -10.68 4.57 12.66
C PHE A 269 -11.68 5.46 11.94
N THR A 270 -11.82 6.68 12.45
CA THR A 270 -12.68 7.74 11.90
C THR A 270 -11.86 9.02 11.66
N SER A 271 -12.46 10.04 11.05
CA SER A 271 -11.79 11.33 10.78
C SER A 271 -11.06 11.92 11.99
N ARG A 272 -11.65 11.81 13.19
CA ARG A 272 -11.06 12.30 14.46
C ARG A 272 -9.90 11.44 14.97
N ASP A 273 -9.78 10.21 14.50
CA ASP A 273 -8.71 9.28 14.90
C ASP A 273 -7.44 9.47 14.05
N TYR A 274 -7.56 9.95 12.82
CA TYR A 274 -6.40 10.09 11.95
C TYR A 274 -5.46 11.22 12.39
N SER A 275 -4.17 10.92 12.48
CA SER A 275 -3.12 11.89 12.84
C SER A 275 -2.50 12.59 11.64
N GLY A 276 -2.60 11.98 10.45
CA GLY A 276 -1.92 12.43 9.23
C GLY A 276 -0.43 12.08 9.19
N LEU A 277 0.06 11.37 10.21
CA LEU A 277 1.47 10.97 10.32
C LEU A 277 1.74 9.74 9.47
N GLU A 278 2.71 9.84 8.56
CA GLU A 278 3.06 8.77 7.63
C GLU A 278 3.39 7.45 8.36
N GLY A 279 4.40 7.43 9.24
CA GLY A 279 4.89 6.18 9.86
C GLY A 279 3.82 5.39 10.62
N PRO A 280 3.23 5.94 11.70
CA PRO A 280 2.18 5.25 12.46
C PRO A 280 0.96 4.89 11.61
N SER A 281 0.53 5.76 10.70
CA SER A 281 -0.62 5.47 9.84
C SER A 281 -0.34 4.35 8.86
N MET A 282 0.86 4.30 8.25
CA MET A 282 1.24 3.20 7.38
C MET A 282 1.26 1.88 8.15
N LEU A 283 1.85 1.85 9.35
CA LEU A 283 1.96 0.65 10.19
C LEU A 283 0.61 0.05 10.61
N GLU A 284 -0.39 0.89 10.86
CA GLU A 284 -1.70 0.47 11.37
C GLU A 284 -2.77 0.30 10.29
N LEU A 285 -2.67 1.03 9.18
CA LEU A 285 -3.70 1.05 8.14
C LEU A 285 -3.39 0.15 6.94
N TYR A 286 -2.20 -0.43 6.85
CA TYR A 286 -1.76 -1.24 5.71
C TYR A 286 -1.20 -2.60 6.11
N GLU A 287 -1.37 -3.56 5.21
CA GLU A 287 -0.72 -4.86 5.26
C GLU A 287 0.80 -4.71 5.36
N LYS A 288 1.38 -5.33 6.39
CA LYS A 288 2.82 -5.25 6.69
C LYS A 288 3.34 -3.80 6.70
N GLY A 289 2.52 -2.86 7.16
CA GLY A 289 2.90 -1.46 7.25
C GLY A 289 3.15 -0.78 5.90
N ALA A 290 2.56 -1.28 4.81
CA ALA A 290 2.82 -0.84 3.44
C ALA A 290 4.27 -1.10 2.95
N LEU A 291 4.98 -2.02 3.62
CA LEU A 291 6.36 -2.42 3.29
C LEU A 291 6.45 -3.83 2.69
N MET A 292 5.32 -4.41 2.30
CA MET A 292 5.28 -5.72 1.67
C MET A 292 5.90 -5.70 0.27
N THR A 293 6.73 -6.70 -0.04
CA THR A 293 7.39 -6.84 -1.34
C THR A 293 7.05 -8.13 -2.06
N THR A 294 7.27 -8.20 -3.37
CA THR A 294 7.38 -9.50 -4.08
C THR A 294 8.60 -10.28 -3.57
N VAL A 295 8.60 -11.60 -3.78
CA VAL A 295 9.70 -12.49 -3.34
C VAL A 295 11.07 -12.03 -3.85
N ASP A 296 11.14 -11.50 -5.07
CA ASP A 296 12.36 -10.95 -5.67
C ASP A 296 12.67 -9.50 -5.27
N GLY A 297 11.86 -8.89 -4.42
CA GLY A 297 11.99 -7.51 -3.97
C GLY A 297 11.74 -6.45 -5.05
N LYS A 298 11.20 -6.83 -6.22
CA LYS A 298 11.00 -5.91 -7.34
C LYS A 298 9.84 -4.93 -7.10
N PHE A 299 8.71 -5.42 -6.60
CA PHE A 299 7.53 -4.60 -6.33
C PHE A 299 7.39 -4.35 -4.83
N MET A 300 6.99 -3.14 -4.46
CA MET A 300 6.33 -2.88 -3.17
C MET A 300 4.83 -2.76 -3.39
N VAL A 301 4.08 -3.41 -2.52
CA VAL A 301 2.65 -3.63 -2.66
C VAL A 301 1.91 -2.97 -1.51
N LEU A 302 1.06 -2.01 -1.83
CA LEU A 302 0.20 -1.30 -0.88
C LEU A 302 -1.17 -1.98 -0.85
N ALA A 303 -1.56 -2.50 0.32
CA ALA A 303 -2.88 -3.07 0.55
C ALA A 303 -3.41 -2.62 1.91
N GLY A 304 -4.65 -2.13 1.98
CA GLY A 304 -5.25 -1.64 3.22
C GLY A 304 -5.61 -2.74 4.21
N SER A 305 -5.43 -2.49 5.51
CA SER A 305 -5.67 -3.39 6.64
C SER A 305 -6.37 -2.64 7.78
N THR A 306 -7.57 -2.15 7.50
CA THR A 306 -8.40 -1.36 8.40
C THR A 306 -9.86 -1.56 7.98
N VAL A 307 -10.83 -1.18 8.83
CA VAL A 307 -12.23 -1.18 8.42
C VAL A 307 -12.41 -0.30 7.18
N GLY A 308 -13.02 -0.87 6.14
CA GLY A 308 -13.12 -0.28 4.81
C GLY A 308 -11.99 -0.65 3.84
N GLY A 309 -10.96 -1.35 4.34
CA GLY A 309 -9.84 -1.89 3.58
C GLY A 309 -9.13 -0.84 2.74
N GLY A 310 -8.80 -1.18 1.49
CA GLY A 310 -8.15 -0.25 0.56
C GLY A 310 -8.94 1.04 0.29
N THR A 311 -10.27 1.06 0.46
CA THR A 311 -11.06 2.27 0.20
C THR A 311 -10.87 3.35 1.27
N ALA A 312 -10.55 2.94 2.50
CA ALA A 312 -10.22 3.86 3.59
C ALA A 312 -8.89 4.60 3.35
N VAL A 313 -7.96 4.01 2.59
CA VAL A 313 -6.59 4.53 2.39
C VAL A 313 -6.21 4.82 0.92
N ASN A 314 -7.11 4.62 -0.04
CA ASN A 314 -6.86 4.99 -1.43
C ASN A 314 -6.86 6.53 -1.64
N TRP A 315 -6.52 6.93 -2.85
CA TRP A 315 -6.30 8.34 -3.25
C TRP A 315 -7.51 8.97 -3.95
N SER A 316 -8.72 8.53 -3.59
CA SER A 316 -10.02 9.00 -4.07
C SER A 316 -10.37 8.79 -5.55
N ALA A 317 -9.42 8.45 -6.42
CA ALA A 317 -9.70 8.18 -7.84
C ALA A 317 -10.83 7.13 -8.00
N SER A 318 -11.84 7.47 -8.79
CA SER A 318 -13.11 6.76 -8.90
C SER A 318 -13.51 6.59 -10.38
N ILE A 319 -12.63 5.95 -11.13
CA ILE A 319 -12.76 5.79 -12.59
C ILE A 319 -13.66 4.59 -12.89
N ARG A 320 -14.62 4.74 -13.80
CA ARG A 320 -15.50 3.65 -14.26
C ARG A 320 -14.70 2.58 -15.02
N THR A 321 -15.24 1.36 -15.07
CA THR A 321 -14.64 0.29 -15.88
C THR A 321 -14.61 0.70 -17.35
N PRO A 322 -13.45 0.75 -18.03
CA PRO A 322 -13.37 1.20 -19.41
C PRO A 322 -14.13 0.29 -20.38
N ASP A 323 -14.78 0.86 -21.40
CA ASP A 323 -15.60 0.10 -22.35
C ASP A 323 -14.84 -1.01 -23.08
N HIS A 324 -13.57 -0.79 -23.40
CA HIS A 324 -12.75 -1.82 -24.05
C HIS A 324 -12.47 -3.02 -23.12
N VAL A 325 -12.40 -2.79 -21.81
CA VAL A 325 -12.25 -3.86 -20.81
C VAL A 325 -13.57 -4.62 -20.64
N LEU A 326 -14.69 -3.90 -20.65
CA LEU A 326 -16.01 -4.53 -20.62
C LEU A 326 -16.20 -5.47 -21.82
N ARG A 327 -15.89 -4.99 -23.03
CA ARG A 327 -15.92 -5.82 -24.25
C ARG A 327 -14.96 -7.00 -24.18
N GLU A 328 -13.71 -6.80 -23.72
CA GLU A 328 -12.76 -7.90 -23.52
C GLU A 328 -13.32 -8.99 -22.60
N TRP A 329 -13.93 -8.59 -21.47
CA TRP A 329 -14.46 -9.55 -20.51
C TRP A 329 -15.76 -10.23 -21.00
N SER A 330 -16.66 -9.49 -21.64
CA SER A 330 -17.93 -10.05 -22.13
C SER A 330 -17.77 -10.86 -23.41
N GLU A 331 -16.98 -10.37 -24.37
CA GLU A 331 -16.89 -10.94 -25.71
C GLU A 331 -15.71 -11.92 -25.85
N GLU A 332 -14.52 -11.59 -25.33
CA GLU A 332 -13.35 -12.48 -25.48
C GLU A 332 -13.30 -13.52 -24.36
N SER A 333 -13.49 -13.09 -23.11
CA SER A 333 -13.52 -14.01 -21.96
C SER A 333 -14.86 -14.72 -21.79
N LYS A 334 -15.87 -14.35 -22.60
CA LYS A 334 -17.22 -14.95 -22.61
C LYS A 334 -17.93 -14.90 -21.25
N ILE A 335 -17.68 -13.84 -20.47
CA ILE A 335 -18.36 -13.58 -19.20
C ILE A 335 -19.41 -12.50 -19.46
N GLU A 336 -20.57 -12.91 -19.97
CA GLU A 336 -21.65 -12.02 -20.45
C GLU A 336 -22.11 -11.01 -19.38
N PHE A 337 -21.95 -11.38 -18.10
CA PHE A 337 -22.18 -10.51 -16.94
C PHE A 337 -21.63 -9.09 -17.12
N PHE A 338 -20.40 -8.91 -17.60
CA PHE A 338 -19.78 -7.58 -17.72
C PHE A 338 -20.35 -6.74 -18.87
N GLY A 339 -20.99 -7.37 -19.86
CA GLY A 339 -21.68 -6.69 -20.96
C GLY A 339 -23.16 -6.41 -20.66
N SER A 340 -23.65 -6.83 -19.49
CA SER A 340 -25.08 -6.75 -19.15
C SER A 340 -25.52 -5.35 -18.71
N GLN A 341 -26.81 -5.07 -18.89
CA GLN A 341 -27.44 -3.86 -18.34
C GLN A 341 -27.40 -3.84 -16.80
N GLU A 342 -27.47 -5.01 -16.16
CA GLU A 342 -27.33 -5.17 -14.70
C GLU A 342 -26.01 -4.55 -14.21
N TYR A 343 -24.89 -4.82 -14.90
CA TYR A 343 -23.58 -4.30 -14.52
C TYR A 343 -23.46 -2.77 -14.72
N GLN A 344 -24.07 -2.23 -15.77
CA GLN A 344 -24.10 -0.78 -15.99
C GLN A 344 -24.87 -0.05 -14.89
N LEU A 345 -26.05 -0.57 -14.52
CA LEU A 345 -26.85 -0.02 -13.42
C LEU A 345 -26.13 -0.13 -12.07
N ALA A 346 -25.36 -1.21 -11.86
CA ALA A 346 -24.53 -1.34 -10.67
C ALA A 346 -23.42 -0.28 -10.60
N MET A 347 -22.75 0.01 -11.73
CA MET A 347 -21.76 1.10 -11.77
C MET A 347 -22.38 2.46 -11.49
N ASP A 348 -23.60 2.71 -11.97
CA ASP A 348 -24.32 3.97 -11.70
C ASP A 348 -24.69 4.10 -10.23
N GLU A 349 -25.24 3.04 -9.63
CA GLU A 349 -25.59 3.03 -8.21
C GLU A 349 -24.36 3.18 -7.32
N VAL A 350 -23.25 2.53 -7.66
CA VAL A 350 -21.98 2.68 -6.93
C VAL A 350 -21.46 4.10 -7.04
N THR A 351 -21.40 4.66 -8.24
CA THR A 351 -20.94 6.04 -8.49
C THR A 351 -21.78 7.05 -7.70
N ARG A 352 -23.11 6.86 -7.71
CA ARG A 352 -24.07 7.67 -6.96
C ARG A 352 -23.87 7.55 -5.45
N ARG A 353 -23.76 6.32 -4.91
CA ARG A 353 -23.63 6.07 -3.47
C ARG A 353 -22.33 6.62 -2.90
N LEU A 354 -21.25 6.58 -3.67
CA LEU A 354 -19.95 7.15 -3.28
C LEU A 354 -19.89 8.68 -3.44
N GLY A 355 -20.88 9.30 -4.10
CA GLY A 355 -20.91 10.74 -4.36
C GLY A 355 -19.76 11.18 -5.28
N VAL A 356 -19.50 10.40 -6.34
CA VAL A 356 -18.39 10.69 -7.26
C VAL A 356 -18.63 12.02 -7.99
N THR A 357 -17.61 12.86 -8.03
CA THR A 357 -17.62 14.14 -8.75
C THR A 357 -16.34 14.30 -9.57
N GLU A 358 -16.46 14.92 -10.74
CA GLU A 358 -15.32 15.30 -11.60
C GLU A 358 -14.82 16.72 -11.30
N ARG A 359 -15.54 17.47 -10.46
CA ARG A 359 -15.18 18.84 -10.11
C ARG A 359 -14.03 18.86 -9.11
N CYS A 360 -13.09 19.76 -9.33
CA CYS A 360 -11.99 20.05 -8.41
C CYS A 360 -11.81 21.56 -8.33
N VAL A 361 -12.04 22.14 -7.16
CA VAL A 361 -11.92 23.59 -6.95
C VAL A 361 -10.45 24.03 -6.98
N LYS A 362 -9.56 23.21 -6.40
CA LYS A 362 -8.14 23.53 -6.27
C LYS A 362 -7.27 22.27 -6.39
N GLU A 363 -6.38 22.27 -7.36
CA GLU A 363 -5.39 21.19 -7.55
C GLU A 363 -4.16 21.40 -6.65
N GLY A 364 -3.56 20.30 -6.20
CA GLY A 364 -2.25 20.33 -5.53
C GLY A 364 -1.11 20.57 -6.53
N LEU A 365 0.09 20.90 -6.03
CA LEU A 365 1.28 21.22 -6.84
C LEU A 365 1.51 20.18 -7.96
N GLN A 366 1.45 18.89 -7.61
CA GLN A 366 1.78 17.82 -8.55
C GLN A 366 0.80 17.73 -9.72
N ASN A 367 -0.49 17.92 -9.44
CA ASN A 367 -1.54 17.88 -10.47
C ASN A 367 -1.52 19.12 -11.37
N GLN A 368 -1.21 20.30 -10.81
CA GLN A 368 -0.97 21.52 -11.60
C GLN A 368 0.21 21.32 -12.57
N VAL A 369 1.31 20.71 -12.11
CA VAL A 369 2.48 20.39 -12.93
C VAL A 369 2.13 19.42 -14.07
N LEU A 370 1.39 18.34 -13.77
CA LEU A 370 0.93 17.40 -14.79
C LEU A 370 0.10 18.12 -15.86
N ARG A 371 -0.90 18.91 -15.42
CA ARG A 371 -1.80 19.63 -16.30
C ARG A 371 -1.07 20.66 -17.16
N GLY A 372 -0.31 21.56 -16.55
CA GLY A 372 0.42 22.61 -17.26
C GLY A 372 1.49 22.05 -18.21
N GLY A 373 2.16 20.95 -17.82
CA GLY A 373 3.11 20.26 -18.70
C GLY A 373 2.43 19.60 -19.91
N CYS A 374 1.27 18.98 -19.72
CA CYS A 374 0.48 18.42 -20.82
C CYS A 374 -0.04 19.52 -21.76
N GLU A 375 -0.63 20.59 -21.23
CA GLU A 375 -1.16 21.71 -22.01
C GLU A 375 -0.08 22.37 -22.87
N ARG A 376 1.12 22.60 -22.32
CA ARG A 376 2.26 23.16 -23.09
C ARG A 376 2.77 22.24 -24.20
N LEU A 377 2.57 20.94 -24.07
CA LEU A 377 2.91 19.95 -25.10
C LEU A 377 1.77 19.70 -26.10
N GLY A 378 0.60 20.33 -25.92
CA GLY A 378 -0.59 20.05 -26.73
C GLY A 378 -1.16 18.65 -26.48
N LEU A 379 -0.94 18.09 -25.28
CA LEU A 379 -1.44 16.77 -24.88
C LEU A 379 -2.76 16.90 -24.14
N GLU A 380 -3.67 15.96 -24.37
CA GLU A 380 -4.93 15.89 -23.64
C GLU A 380 -4.68 15.53 -22.16
N VAL A 381 -5.23 16.32 -21.25
CA VAL A 381 -5.24 16.05 -19.81
C VAL A 381 -6.65 16.24 -19.28
N VAL A 382 -7.14 15.24 -18.57
CA VAL A 382 -8.53 15.22 -18.09
C VAL A 382 -8.57 15.17 -16.57
N SER A 383 -9.66 15.70 -16.01
CA SER A 383 -9.92 15.62 -14.58
C SER A 383 -10.30 14.19 -14.19
N VAL A 384 -9.81 13.73 -13.04
CA VAL A 384 -10.12 12.40 -12.51
C VAL A 384 -11.38 12.47 -11.64
N PRO A 385 -12.41 11.62 -11.86
CA PRO A 385 -13.55 11.52 -10.96
C PRO A 385 -13.13 11.06 -9.56
N ARG A 386 -13.68 11.66 -8.50
CA ARG A 386 -13.30 11.40 -7.10
C ARG A 386 -14.49 11.16 -6.19
N ASN A 387 -14.38 10.24 -5.23
CA ASN A 387 -15.35 10.01 -4.16
C ASN A 387 -15.11 10.93 -2.94
N SER A 388 -14.83 12.21 -3.19
CA SER A 388 -14.63 13.23 -2.16
C SER A 388 -15.22 14.55 -2.64
N PRO A 389 -15.63 15.48 -1.73
CA PRO A 389 -16.08 16.81 -2.08
C PRO A 389 -15.18 17.55 -3.07
N GLU A 390 -15.77 18.44 -3.86
CA GLU A 390 -15.06 19.20 -4.89
C GLU A 390 -13.95 20.12 -4.33
N ASP A 391 -14.11 20.57 -3.08
CA ASP A 391 -13.19 21.40 -2.29
C ASP A 391 -12.20 20.60 -1.44
N HIS A 392 -12.20 19.26 -1.51
CA HIS A 392 -11.33 18.43 -0.69
C HIS A 392 -9.84 18.63 -0.98
N TYR A 393 -9.08 19.12 0.01
CA TYR A 393 -7.67 19.55 -0.13
C TYR A 393 -6.77 19.10 1.06
N CYS A 394 -6.62 17.79 1.33
CA CYS A 394 -5.92 17.34 2.55
C CYS A 394 -4.50 16.77 2.37
N GLY A 395 -4.09 16.37 1.16
CA GLY A 395 -2.76 15.80 0.88
C GLY A 395 -2.41 14.48 1.57
N SER A 396 -3.33 13.89 2.32
CA SER A 396 -3.03 12.83 3.31
C SER A 396 -4.00 11.64 3.26
N CYS A 397 -4.79 11.48 2.18
CA CYS A 397 -5.79 10.40 2.10
C CYS A 397 -5.20 8.98 2.24
N GLY A 398 -3.91 8.78 1.95
CA GLY A 398 -3.21 7.52 2.21
C GLY A 398 -2.89 7.26 3.68
N TYR A 399 -2.94 8.27 4.54
CA TYR A 399 -2.72 8.17 5.98
C TYR A 399 -4.03 8.28 6.77
N GLY A 400 -5.17 8.15 6.06
CA GLY A 400 -6.51 8.38 6.58
C GLY A 400 -7.00 9.81 6.33
N CYS A 401 -8.27 9.94 5.91
CA CYS A 401 -8.86 11.22 5.55
C CYS A 401 -9.30 12.02 6.81
N ARG A 402 -8.42 12.87 7.32
CA ARG A 402 -8.69 13.72 8.50
C ARG A 402 -9.88 14.66 8.33
N GLY A 403 -9.98 15.29 7.16
CA GLY A 403 -11.14 16.15 6.82
C GLY A 403 -12.45 15.37 6.66
N GLY A 404 -12.41 14.03 6.69
CA GLY A 404 -13.60 13.18 6.63
C GLY A 404 -14.38 13.21 5.32
N GLY A 405 -13.98 14.02 4.33
CA GLY A 405 -14.72 14.16 3.07
C GLY A 405 -14.68 12.93 2.16
N LYS A 406 -13.66 12.07 2.26
CA LYS A 406 -13.52 10.90 1.39
C LYS A 406 -14.53 9.80 1.76
N ASN A 407 -15.29 9.34 0.78
CA ASN A 407 -16.33 8.33 0.94
C ASN A 407 -15.81 6.91 0.66
N GLY A 408 -15.11 6.32 1.63
CA GLY A 408 -14.78 4.89 1.62
C GLY A 408 -15.97 4.01 2.01
N THR A 409 -15.83 2.68 1.96
CA THR A 409 -16.90 1.76 2.39
C THR A 409 -17.23 1.89 3.87
N ASP A 410 -16.28 2.33 4.69
CA ASP A 410 -16.43 2.66 6.12
C ASP A 410 -17.39 3.83 6.41
N LYS A 411 -17.58 4.72 5.42
CA LYS A 411 -18.53 5.86 5.50
C LYS A 411 -19.76 5.70 4.61
N THR A 412 -19.80 4.63 3.82
CA THR A 412 -20.87 4.41 2.85
C THR A 412 -21.55 3.07 3.10
N TRP A 413 -21.17 2.03 2.38
CA TRP A 413 -21.83 0.73 2.39
C TRP A 413 -21.85 0.05 3.76
N LEU A 414 -20.79 0.16 4.57
CA LEU A 414 -20.80 -0.41 5.93
C LEU A 414 -21.75 0.33 6.85
N VAL A 415 -21.98 1.64 6.63
CA VAL A 415 -22.99 2.40 7.35
C VAL A 415 -24.37 1.85 6.98
N ASP A 416 -24.66 1.69 5.69
CA ASP A 416 -25.92 1.11 5.21
C ASP A 416 -26.14 -0.30 5.79
N ALA A 417 -25.08 -1.12 5.85
CA ALA A 417 -25.14 -2.47 6.42
C ALA A 417 -25.52 -2.44 7.91
N VAL A 418 -24.84 -1.59 8.69
CA VAL A 418 -25.08 -1.44 10.14
C VAL A 418 -26.48 -0.87 10.40
N GLU A 419 -26.95 0.09 9.61
CA GLU A 419 -28.32 0.61 9.69
C GLU A 419 -29.37 -0.46 9.42
N ASN A 420 -29.04 -1.47 8.62
CA ASN A 420 -29.88 -2.65 8.37
C ASN A 420 -29.55 -3.83 9.30
N GLY A 421 -28.85 -3.59 10.42
CA GLY A 421 -28.63 -4.57 11.49
C GLY A 421 -27.47 -5.54 11.29
N ALA A 422 -26.55 -5.26 10.35
CA ALA A 422 -25.30 -6.00 10.25
C ALA A 422 -24.38 -5.70 11.44
N VAL A 423 -23.56 -6.68 11.82
CA VAL A 423 -22.55 -6.54 12.88
C VAL A 423 -21.15 -6.70 12.29
N ILE A 424 -20.21 -5.87 12.74
CA ILE A 424 -18.83 -5.86 12.27
C ILE A 424 -17.91 -6.16 13.45
N MET A 425 -17.12 -7.23 13.36
CA MET A 425 -16.07 -7.56 14.34
C MET A 425 -14.71 -7.15 13.78
N THR A 426 -14.01 -6.24 14.47
CA THR A 426 -12.67 -5.77 14.07
C THR A 426 -11.61 -6.43 14.92
N GLY A 427 -10.37 -6.52 14.42
CA GLY A 427 -9.32 -7.27 15.09
C GLY A 427 -9.56 -8.77 15.03
N VAL A 428 -10.22 -9.28 13.98
CA VAL A 428 -10.53 -10.70 13.81
C VAL A 428 -9.99 -11.20 12.47
N LYS A 429 -9.06 -12.16 12.52
CA LYS A 429 -8.47 -12.79 11.33
C LYS A 429 -9.11 -14.14 11.08
N ALA A 430 -9.68 -14.32 9.89
CA ALA A 430 -10.13 -15.63 9.41
C ALA A 430 -8.92 -16.56 9.19
N GLU A 431 -9.01 -17.79 9.68
CA GLU A 431 -7.97 -18.81 9.56
C GLU A 431 -8.30 -19.85 8.48
N ARG A 432 -9.57 -20.27 8.41
CA ARG A 432 -10.06 -21.23 7.42
C ARG A 432 -11.58 -21.20 7.27
N PHE A 433 -12.05 -21.46 6.06
CA PHE A 433 -13.43 -21.86 5.79
C PHE A 433 -13.68 -23.29 6.28
N VAL A 434 -14.91 -23.54 6.68
CA VAL A 434 -15.36 -24.85 7.15
C VAL A 434 -16.22 -25.49 6.08
N PHE A 435 -15.88 -26.72 5.70
CA PHE A 435 -16.58 -27.48 4.67
C PHE A 435 -17.18 -28.76 5.23
N THR A 436 -18.31 -29.16 4.69
CA THR A 436 -18.89 -30.51 4.82
C THR A 436 -18.97 -31.16 3.45
N ASP A 437 -19.06 -32.49 3.43
CA ASP A 437 -19.33 -33.22 2.20
C ASP A 437 -20.73 -32.88 1.66
N ASN A 438 -20.85 -32.83 0.34
CA ASN A 438 -22.09 -32.52 -0.37
C ASN A 438 -22.39 -33.66 -1.36
N GLU A 439 -22.70 -34.82 -0.81
CA GLU A 439 -22.90 -36.06 -1.58
C GLU A 439 -24.03 -35.91 -2.61
N GLY A 440 -23.81 -36.44 -3.82
CA GLY A 440 -24.80 -36.41 -4.90
C GLY A 440 -24.99 -35.06 -5.61
N LYS A 441 -24.25 -34.00 -5.23
CA LYS A 441 -24.28 -32.68 -5.89
C LYS A 441 -23.08 -32.46 -6.82
N LYS A 442 -23.22 -31.51 -7.76
CA LYS A 442 -22.17 -31.12 -8.71
C LYS A 442 -20.93 -30.55 -8.01
N LYS A 443 -21.13 -29.78 -6.93
CA LYS A 443 -20.06 -29.24 -6.06
C LYS A 443 -19.91 -30.19 -4.87
N LYS A 444 -18.74 -30.84 -4.75
CA LYS A 444 -18.50 -31.91 -3.75
C LYS A 444 -18.43 -31.40 -2.31
N LYS A 445 -18.14 -30.11 -2.10
CA LYS A 445 -18.07 -29.48 -0.77
C LYS A 445 -19.22 -28.49 -0.61
N ARG A 446 -19.66 -28.30 0.63
CA ARG A 446 -20.54 -27.20 1.04
C ARG A 446 -19.84 -26.39 2.12
N CYS A 447 -19.76 -25.07 1.94
CA CYS A 447 -19.25 -24.16 2.96
C CYS A 447 -20.33 -23.90 4.01
N VAL A 448 -19.97 -24.10 5.27
CA VAL A 448 -20.90 -23.95 6.41
C VAL A 448 -20.46 -22.85 7.38
N GLY A 449 -19.40 -22.11 7.05
CA GLY A 449 -18.88 -21.06 7.90
C GLY A 449 -17.38 -20.83 7.84
N VAL A 450 -16.86 -20.17 8.88
CA VAL A 450 -15.46 -19.77 9.01
C VAL A 450 -14.98 -19.90 10.45
N ILE A 451 -13.74 -20.35 10.61
CA ILE A 451 -13.00 -20.25 11.88
C ILE A 451 -12.12 -19.01 11.84
N ALA A 452 -12.17 -18.22 12.90
CA ALA A 452 -11.39 -17.00 13.02
C ALA A 452 -10.85 -16.82 14.45
N SER A 453 -9.84 -15.97 14.61
CA SER A 453 -9.21 -15.68 15.89
C SER A 453 -9.06 -14.16 16.07
N SER A 454 -9.10 -13.70 17.32
CA SER A 454 -8.78 -12.30 17.63
C SER A 454 -7.29 -12.03 17.36
N VAL A 455 -6.99 -10.86 16.80
CA VAL A 455 -5.64 -10.36 16.55
C VAL A 455 -5.28 -9.42 17.68
N GLY A 456 -4.66 -9.98 18.72
CA GLY A 456 -4.40 -9.27 19.98
C GLY A 456 -5.67 -9.10 20.83
N GLY A 457 -5.54 -8.34 21.93
CA GLY A 457 -6.59 -8.18 22.93
C GLY A 457 -6.58 -9.27 23.99
N LYS A 458 -7.70 -9.40 24.72
CA LYS A 458 -7.90 -10.39 25.81
C LYS A 458 -8.88 -11.51 25.46
N VAL A 459 -9.26 -11.64 24.19
CA VAL A 459 -10.11 -12.73 23.70
C VAL A 459 -9.20 -13.86 23.23
N GLU A 460 -9.18 -14.96 23.98
CA GLU A 460 -8.28 -16.09 23.70
C GLU A 460 -8.99 -17.22 22.94
N LYS A 461 -10.30 -17.41 23.15
CA LYS A 461 -11.07 -18.46 22.45
C LYS A 461 -11.22 -18.12 20.96
N LYS A 462 -11.24 -19.15 20.12
CA LYS A 462 -11.50 -19.00 18.68
C LYS A 462 -12.99 -18.75 18.42
N PHE A 463 -13.30 -18.10 17.30
CA PHE A 463 -14.66 -17.97 16.80
C PHE A 463 -14.94 -19.06 15.76
N MET A 464 -16.04 -19.78 15.95
CA MET A 464 -16.65 -20.63 14.92
C MET A 464 -17.94 -19.95 14.47
N ILE A 465 -17.92 -19.34 13.29
CA ILE A 465 -19.08 -18.67 12.72
C ILE A 465 -19.75 -19.64 11.75
N GLU A 466 -20.94 -20.11 12.10
CA GLU A 466 -21.80 -20.95 11.26
C GLU A 466 -22.71 -20.04 10.42
N ALA A 467 -22.71 -20.24 9.10
CA ALA A 467 -23.47 -19.43 8.16
C ALA A 467 -23.97 -20.26 6.97
N ARG A 468 -25.11 -19.86 6.38
CA ARG A 468 -25.65 -20.49 5.16
C ARG A 468 -24.87 -20.08 3.92
N VAL A 469 -24.41 -18.83 3.92
CA VAL A 469 -23.56 -18.25 2.87
C VAL A 469 -22.32 -17.67 3.51
N THR A 470 -21.17 -17.94 2.91
CA THR A 470 -19.88 -17.35 3.28
C THR A 470 -19.33 -16.56 2.10
N VAL A 471 -18.96 -15.30 2.33
CA VAL A 471 -18.37 -14.43 1.32
C VAL A 471 -16.91 -14.14 1.69
N SER A 472 -15.98 -14.54 0.82
CA SER A 472 -14.59 -14.10 0.90
C SER A 472 -14.45 -12.73 0.23
N SER A 473 -13.97 -11.76 1.00
CA SER A 473 -13.64 -10.42 0.51
C SER A 473 -12.35 -9.90 1.15
N ALA A 474 -11.39 -10.80 1.40
CA ALA A 474 -10.11 -10.48 2.06
C ALA A 474 -9.10 -9.79 1.11
N GLY A 475 -9.48 -9.58 -0.16
CA GLY A 475 -8.64 -8.96 -1.18
C GLY A 475 -7.75 -9.97 -1.90
N SER A 476 -7.16 -9.54 -3.02
CA SER A 476 -6.44 -10.41 -3.95
C SER A 476 -5.17 -11.05 -3.39
N LEU A 477 -4.71 -10.63 -2.22
CA LEU A 477 -3.51 -11.16 -1.58
C LEU A 477 -3.84 -12.17 -0.46
N LEU A 478 -5.06 -12.17 0.07
CA LEU A 478 -5.43 -12.95 1.25
C LEU A 478 -6.59 -13.91 1.00
N THR A 479 -7.52 -13.59 0.10
CA THR A 479 -8.58 -14.52 -0.33
C THR A 479 -8.01 -15.83 -0.87
N PRO A 480 -7.03 -15.83 -1.80
CA PRO A 480 -6.54 -17.09 -2.36
C PRO A 480 -5.80 -17.99 -1.34
N PRO A 481 -4.86 -17.47 -0.52
CA PRO A 481 -4.26 -18.29 0.53
C PRO A 481 -5.28 -18.84 1.53
N LEU A 482 -6.30 -18.06 1.91
CA LEU A 482 -7.37 -18.52 2.81
C LEU A 482 -8.18 -19.66 2.18
N MET A 483 -8.56 -19.54 0.91
CA MET A 483 -9.26 -20.61 0.18
C MET A 483 -8.43 -21.90 0.12
N ARG A 484 -7.13 -21.78 -0.20
CA ARG A 484 -6.22 -22.94 -0.30
C ARG A 484 -5.94 -23.59 1.04
N SER A 485 -5.66 -22.81 2.09
CA SER A 485 -5.43 -23.35 3.43
C SER A 485 -6.67 -24.04 4.01
N SER A 486 -7.86 -23.70 3.50
CA SER A 486 -9.12 -24.36 3.84
C SER A 486 -9.34 -25.68 3.09
N GLY A 487 -8.44 -26.08 2.19
CA GLY A 487 -8.48 -27.33 1.46
C GLY A 487 -9.15 -27.25 0.08
N LEU A 488 -9.24 -26.08 -0.54
CA LEU A 488 -9.62 -25.94 -1.95
C LEU A 488 -8.42 -26.14 -2.88
N GLU A 489 -8.63 -26.84 -4.00
CA GLU A 489 -7.59 -27.38 -4.87
C GLU A 489 -7.63 -26.81 -6.30
N ASN A 490 -8.63 -25.99 -6.65
CA ASN A 490 -8.77 -25.42 -7.97
C ASN A 490 -7.48 -24.67 -8.36
N ARG A 491 -6.87 -25.08 -9.49
CA ARG A 491 -5.58 -24.57 -9.97
C ARG A 491 -5.53 -23.06 -10.20
N ASN A 492 -6.68 -22.42 -10.39
CA ASN A 492 -6.80 -20.99 -10.63
C ASN A 492 -6.71 -20.16 -9.32
N ILE A 493 -6.92 -20.79 -8.15
CA ILE A 493 -6.84 -20.09 -6.86
C ILE A 493 -5.38 -19.69 -6.57
N GLY A 494 -5.16 -18.39 -6.52
CA GLY A 494 -3.88 -17.74 -6.25
C GLY A 494 -3.04 -17.50 -7.49
N ARG A 495 -3.57 -17.73 -8.69
CA ARG A 495 -2.87 -17.47 -9.96
C ARG A 495 -3.54 -16.33 -10.71
N ASN A 496 -2.88 -15.80 -11.76
CA ASN A 496 -3.37 -14.65 -12.52
C ASN A 496 -3.46 -13.35 -11.71
N LEU A 497 -2.61 -13.20 -10.68
CA LEU A 497 -2.50 -11.94 -9.97
C LEU A 497 -2.02 -10.85 -10.95
N LYS A 498 -2.75 -9.74 -10.98
CA LYS A 498 -2.42 -8.51 -11.70
C LYS A 498 -2.09 -7.42 -10.70
N LEU A 499 -1.10 -6.58 -11.02
CA LEU A 499 -0.54 -5.61 -10.07
C LEU A 499 -0.60 -4.15 -10.53
N HIS A 500 -0.97 -3.86 -11.79
CA HIS A 500 -0.80 -2.52 -12.38
C HIS A 500 0.57 -1.92 -12.07
N PRO A 501 1.65 -2.41 -12.72
CA PRO A 501 3.00 -1.94 -12.46
C PRO A 501 3.14 -0.42 -12.63
N VAL A 502 3.81 0.20 -11.66
CA VAL A 502 4.09 1.62 -11.63
C VAL A 502 5.59 1.89 -11.51
N LEU A 503 6.08 2.86 -12.28
CA LEU A 503 7.40 3.49 -12.10
C LEU A 503 7.27 5.01 -12.03
N MET A 504 8.14 5.65 -11.26
CA MET A 504 8.08 7.08 -10.97
C MET A 504 9.21 7.88 -11.63
N THR A 505 8.88 9.14 -11.93
CA THR A 505 9.79 10.22 -12.34
C THR A 505 9.58 11.39 -11.40
N TRP A 506 10.56 12.30 -11.37
CA TRP A 506 10.49 13.50 -10.54
C TRP A 506 11.03 14.71 -11.28
N GLY A 507 10.52 15.89 -10.93
CA GLY A 507 11.00 17.19 -11.40
C GLY A 507 11.01 18.22 -10.26
N TYR A 508 12.07 19.02 -10.18
CA TYR A 508 12.22 20.05 -9.16
C TYR A 508 11.72 21.41 -9.67
N PHE A 509 10.87 22.08 -8.88
CA PHE A 509 10.22 23.35 -9.21
C PHE A 509 10.46 24.37 -8.07
N PRO A 510 11.55 25.15 -8.10
CA PRO A 510 11.87 26.10 -7.03
C PRO A 510 10.70 27.07 -6.78
N GLU A 511 10.55 27.53 -5.53
CA GLU A 511 9.47 28.48 -5.16
C GLU A 511 9.56 29.76 -6.01
N ASN A 512 10.79 30.27 -6.16
CA ASN A 512 11.09 31.41 -7.01
C ASN A 512 11.27 30.91 -8.45
N GLY A 513 10.41 31.38 -9.36
CA GLY A 513 10.49 31.05 -10.79
C GLY A 513 9.55 29.94 -11.26
N SER A 514 8.80 29.30 -10.35
CA SER A 514 7.69 28.41 -10.72
C SER A 514 6.36 29.17 -10.65
N GLU A 515 5.51 28.98 -11.64
CA GLU A 515 4.13 29.50 -11.62
C GLU A 515 3.18 28.64 -10.76
N PHE A 516 3.62 27.45 -10.34
CA PHE A 516 2.79 26.51 -9.59
C PHE A 516 2.91 26.70 -8.09
N SER A 517 1.77 26.70 -7.40
CA SER A 517 1.68 26.98 -5.96
C SER A 517 1.50 25.71 -5.11
N GLY A 518 1.76 25.83 -3.81
CA GLY A 518 1.59 24.75 -2.82
C GLY A 518 2.79 23.81 -2.67
N LYS A 519 2.67 22.79 -1.83
CA LYS A 519 3.71 21.76 -1.63
C LYS A 519 3.27 20.41 -2.19
N MET A 520 4.22 19.51 -2.43
CA MET A 520 3.93 18.20 -3.02
C MET A 520 3.00 17.33 -2.16
N TYR A 521 2.96 17.58 -0.85
CA TYR A 521 2.16 16.85 0.13
C TYR A 521 0.82 17.52 0.47
N GLU A 522 0.41 18.52 -0.31
CA GLU A 522 -0.85 19.26 -0.14
C GLU A 522 -1.84 18.97 -1.28
N GLY A 523 -3.14 19.10 -0.99
CA GLY A 523 -4.21 19.00 -1.98
C GLY A 523 -4.66 17.59 -2.34
N GLY A 524 -5.52 17.47 -3.35
CA GLY A 524 -5.95 16.17 -3.87
C GLY A 524 -4.77 15.40 -4.47
N ILE A 525 -4.66 14.10 -4.17
CA ILE A 525 -3.53 13.28 -4.61
C ILE A 525 -3.60 13.00 -6.11
N ILE A 526 -4.73 12.47 -6.60
CA ILE A 526 -4.99 12.26 -8.04
C ILE A 526 -6.21 13.11 -8.42
N THR A 527 -5.99 14.22 -9.13
CA THR A 527 -7.06 15.07 -9.69
C THR A 527 -6.96 15.22 -11.20
N SER A 528 -5.80 14.91 -11.77
CA SER A 528 -5.52 15.00 -13.21
C SER A 528 -4.91 13.69 -13.71
N VAL A 529 -5.22 13.31 -14.96
CA VAL A 529 -4.63 12.15 -15.63
C VAL A 529 -4.35 12.46 -17.10
N HIS A 530 -3.23 11.94 -17.61
CA HIS A 530 -2.93 11.93 -19.04
C HIS A 530 -2.80 10.48 -19.54
N HIS A 531 -3.49 10.15 -20.62
CA HIS A 531 -3.41 8.85 -21.27
C HIS A 531 -2.35 8.88 -22.38
N VAL A 532 -1.35 7.98 -22.27
CA VAL A 532 -0.27 7.89 -23.26
C VAL A 532 -0.69 6.92 -24.36
N HIS A 533 -0.92 7.46 -25.56
CA HIS A 533 -1.33 6.71 -26.75
C HIS A 533 -0.19 6.59 -27.77
N ASP A 534 -0.25 5.58 -28.66
CA ASP A 534 0.67 5.46 -29.81
C ASP A 534 -0.04 5.51 -31.17
N GLY A 535 -1.25 6.08 -31.23
CA GLY A 535 -2.05 6.20 -32.45
C GLY A 535 -2.80 4.93 -32.82
N GLU A 536 -2.13 3.77 -32.90
CA GLU A 536 -2.71 2.52 -33.44
C GLU A 536 -3.10 1.46 -32.38
N SER A 537 -2.49 1.45 -31.18
CA SER A 537 -2.54 0.30 -30.24
C SER A 537 -3.22 0.57 -28.88
N GLY A 538 -4.08 1.59 -28.79
CA GLY A 538 -4.79 1.94 -27.54
C GLY A 538 -3.89 2.61 -26.48
N CYS A 539 -4.37 2.69 -25.24
CA CYS A 539 -3.64 3.33 -24.13
C CYS A 539 -2.47 2.45 -23.67
N ARG A 540 -1.24 2.97 -23.74
CA ARG A 540 -0.02 2.24 -23.33
C ARG A 540 0.29 2.40 -21.85
N ALA A 541 0.14 3.61 -21.34
CA ALA A 541 0.34 3.96 -19.93
C ALA A 541 -0.59 5.12 -19.56
N ILE A 542 -0.84 5.29 -18.27
CA ILE A 542 -1.46 6.51 -17.73
C ILE A 542 -0.45 7.24 -16.86
N LEU A 543 -0.46 8.57 -16.94
CA LEU A 543 0.34 9.44 -16.08
C LEU A 543 -0.54 10.05 -15.01
N GLU A 544 -0.17 9.84 -13.76
CA GLU A 544 -0.85 10.34 -12.57
C GLU A 544 0.19 10.75 -11.52
N THR A 545 -0.28 11.31 -10.41
CA THR A 545 0.54 11.88 -9.33
C THR A 545 0.44 11.05 -8.05
N PRO A 546 1.57 10.69 -7.40
CA PRO A 546 1.56 9.83 -6.22
C PRO A 546 1.41 10.61 -4.91
N LEU A 547 0.99 9.91 -3.87
CA LEU A 547 1.30 10.31 -2.50
C LEU A 547 2.68 9.78 -2.11
N ALA A 548 3.57 10.67 -1.68
CA ALA A 548 4.86 10.32 -1.09
C ALA A 548 5.16 11.23 0.10
N GLY A 549 4.96 10.72 1.31
CA GLY A 549 5.39 11.40 2.53
C GLY A 549 6.93 11.42 2.65
N PRO A 550 7.49 12.22 3.57
CA PRO A 550 8.94 12.38 3.71
C PRO A 550 9.70 11.07 3.92
N ALA A 551 9.14 10.12 4.68
CA ALA A 551 9.78 8.83 4.96
C ALA A 551 9.79 7.92 3.75
N SER A 552 8.67 7.80 3.05
CA SER A 552 8.62 7.06 1.79
C SER A 552 9.52 7.72 0.74
N TYR A 553 9.45 9.04 0.58
CA TYR A 553 10.30 9.77 -0.37
C TYR A 553 11.80 9.51 -0.10
N ALA A 554 12.23 9.60 1.15
CA ALA A 554 13.63 9.36 1.53
C ALA A 554 14.05 7.90 1.28
N GLY A 555 13.27 6.93 1.76
CA GLY A 555 13.59 5.50 1.61
C GLY A 555 13.63 5.04 0.15
N LEU A 556 12.80 5.64 -0.70
CA LEU A 556 12.65 5.26 -2.10
C LEU A 556 13.61 5.99 -3.03
N SER A 557 14.02 7.20 -2.67
CA SER A 557 14.98 7.96 -3.46
C SER A 557 16.27 7.15 -3.68
N PRO A 558 16.86 7.24 -4.89
CA PRO A 558 18.18 6.68 -5.11
C PRO A 558 19.19 7.40 -4.22
N TRP A 559 20.15 6.65 -3.68
CA TRP A 559 21.18 7.19 -2.79
C TRP A 559 22.51 7.19 -3.52
N VAL A 560 23.04 8.39 -3.79
CA VAL A 560 24.35 8.61 -4.41
C VAL A 560 25.41 8.87 -3.34
N SER A 561 25.08 9.69 -2.34
CA SER A 561 25.85 9.96 -1.14
C SER A 561 24.92 10.50 -0.05
N GLY A 562 25.40 10.61 1.19
CA GLY A 562 24.64 11.24 2.27
C GLY A 562 24.36 12.72 2.00
N ALA A 563 25.28 13.42 1.34
CA ALA A 563 25.10 14.82 0.93
C ALA A 563 24.02 14.99 -0.16
N ASP A 564 24.04 14.14 -1.20
CA ASP A 564 23.03 14.13 -2.28
C ASP A 564 21.63 13.87 -1.70
N LEU A 565 21.52 12.93 -0.76
CA LEU A 565 20.25 12.66 -0.09
C LEU A 565 19.74 13.87 0.70
N LYS A 566 20.60 14.53 1.49
CA LYS A 566 20.20 15.74 2.24
C LYS A 566 19.74 16.84 1.29
N GLU A 567 20.42 17.06 0.17
CA GLU A 567 20.01 18.02 -0.86
C GLU A 567 18.62 17.70 -1.41
N ARG A 568 18.35 16.43 -1.75
CA ARG A 568 17.02 15.98 -2.20
C ARG A 568 15.95 16.24 -1.15
N MET A 569 16.24 15.94 0.11
CA MET A 569 15.30 16.19 1.22
C MET A 569 15.02 17.68 1.40
N MET A 570 16.01 18.56 1.23
CA MET A 570 15.78 20.02 1.24
C MET A 570 14.90 20.49 0.07
N LYS A 571 14.91 19.77 -1.06
CA LYS A 571 14.05 20.02 -2.23
C LYS A 571 12.67 19.34 -2.13
N TYR A 572 12.42 18.52 -1.11
CA TYR A 572 11.24 17.65 -0.99
C TYR A 572 9.93 18.38 -1.28
N GLY A 573 9.61 19.43 -0.52
CA GLY A 573 8.31 20.11 -0.62
C GLY A 573 7.97 20.68 -2.01
N ARG A 574 8.98 20.86 -2.87
CA ARG A 574 8.90 21.45 -4.21
C ARG A 574 9.36 20.50 -5.33
N THR A 575 9.44 19.20 -5.04
CA THR A 575 9.71 18.16 -6.04
C THR A 575 8.40 17.48 -6.42
N SER A 576 7.97 17.69 -7.66
CA SER A 576 6.76 17.05 -8.21
C SER A 576 7.09 15.67 -8.76
N HIS A 577 6.20 14.70 -8.57
CA HIS A 577 6.36 13.34 -9.05
C HIS A 577 5.24 12.98 -10.01
N LEU A 578 5.61 12.36 -11.13
CA LEU A 578 4.67 11.74 -12.06
C LEU A 578 5.02 10.27 -12.16
N PHE A 579 4.00 9.42 -12.10
CA PHE A 579 4.18 7.99 -12.28
C PHE A 579 3.51 7.50 -13.55
N ALA A 580 4.15 6.53 -14.20
CA ALA A 580 3.59 5.80 -15.31
C ALA A 580 3.01 4.48 -14.79
N LEU A 581 1.70 4.31 -14.93
CA LEU A 581 0.99 3.05 -14.65
C LEU A 581 0.67 2.34 -15.95
N VAL A 582 0.89 1.02 -16.00
CA VAL A 582 0.55 0.20 -17.16
C VAL A 582 -0.49 -0.85 -16.82
N ARG A 583 -1.41 -1.08 -17.78
CA ARG A 583 -2.28 -2.26 -17.77
C ARG A 583 -1.43 -3.49 -18.10
N ASP A 584 -1.23 -4.36 -17.13
CA ASP A 584 -0.27 -5.45 -17.23
C ASP A 584 -0.77 -6.68 -18.01
N TYR A 585 0.04 -7.08 -18.98
CA TYR A 585 -0.03 -8.40 -19.62
C TYR A 585 0.66 -9.46 -18.77
N GLY A 586 1.68 -9.08 -18.00
CA GLY A 586 2.34 -9.92 -17.02
C GLY A 586 1.37 -10.50 -15.98
N SER A 587 1.84 -11.48 -15.23
CA SER A 587 1.02 -12.13 -14.21
C SER A 587 1.88 -12.61 -13.04
N GLY A 588 1.22 -12.74 -11.90
CA GLY A 588 1.81 -13.25 -10.67
C GLY A 588 0.96 -14.31 -10.00
N GLU A 589 1.45 -14.70 -8.83
CA GLU A 589 0.84 -15.71 -7.99
C GLU A 589 0.94 -15.33 -6.50
N VAL A 590 -0.03 -15.81 -5.73
CA VAL A 590 -0.10 -15.73 -4.27
C VAL A 590 -0.73 -17.02 -3.75
N LEU A 591 0.09 -18.04 -3.60
CA LEU A 591 -0.35 -19.38 -3.17
C LEU A 591 -0.31 -19.54 -1.65
N LYS A 592 0.47 -18.70 -0.96
CA LYS A 592 0.60 -18.63 0.49
C LYS A 592 0.59 -17.18 0.94
N GLU A 593 0.13 -16.95 2.16
CA GLU A 593 0.11 -15.61 2.76
C GLU A 593 1.53 -15.02 2.77
N ASN A 594 1.66 -13.75 2.38
CA ASN A 594 2.93 -13.04 2.24
C ASN A 594 3.88 -13.54 1.13
N GLU A 595 3.57 -14.58 0.36
CA GLU A 595 4.41 -15.05 -0.76
C GLU A 595 3.83 -14.58 -2.11
N VAL A 596 4.20 -13.36 -2.52
CA VAL A 596 3.77 -12.77 -3.80
C VAL A 596 4.90 -12.91 -4.81
N THR A 597 4.64 -13.62 -5.90
CA THR A 597 5.54 -13.68 -7.07
C THR A 597 4.89 -12.95 -8.23
N TYR A 598 5.68 -12.28 -9.06
CA TYR A 598 5.12 -11.53 -10.19
C TYR A 598 6.13 -11.41 -11.33
N ARG A 599 5.67 -11.66 -12.56
CA ARG A 599 6.50 -11.57 -13.77
C ARG A 599 5.95 -10.51 -14.72
N THR A 600 6.71 -9.43 -14.87
CA THR A 600 6.45 -8.37 -15.86
C THR A 600 6.74 -8.89 -17.28
N SER A 601 5.83 -8.64 -18.23
CA SER A 601 6.00 -8.99 -19.63
C SER A 601 7.00 -8.07 -20.36
N LYS A 602 7.41 -8.43 -21.58
CA LYS A 602 8.20 -7.51 -22.43
C LYS A 602 7.39 -6.27 -22.79
N LYS A 603 6.10 -6.43 -23.10
CA LYS A 603 5.19 -5.33 -23.46
C LYS A 603 4.97 -4.38 -22.29
N ASP A 604 4.85 -4.90 -21.07
CA ASP A 604 4.71 -4.07 -19.86
C ASP A 604 5.94 -3.17 -19.66
N ARG A 605 7.16 -3.73 -19.84
CA ARG A 605 8.41 -2.95 -19.73
C ARG A 605 8.51 -1.87 -20.80
N GLU A 606 8.15 -2.20 -22.04
CA GLU A 606 8.13 -1.25 -23.15
C GLU A 606 7.15 -0.11 -22.87
N ASN A 607 5.94 -0.43 -22.41
CA ASN A 607 4.92 0.56 -22.06
C ASN A 607 5.34 1.45 -20.88
N LEU A 608 5.98 0.87 -19.87
CA LEU A 608 6.56 1.63 -18.75
C LEU A 608 7.65 2.58 -19.23
N ARG A 609 8.55 2.12 -20.12
CA ARG A 609 9.59 2.97 -20.71
C ARG A 609 8.99 4.16 -21.45
N VAL A 610 7.97 3.92 -22.28
CA VAL A 610 7.26 4.98 -22.99
C VAL A 610 6.57 5.95 -22.03
N GLY A 611 5.89 5.44 -21.00
CA GLY A 611 5.28 6.27 -19.97
C GLY A 611 6.28 7.12 -19.18
N LEU A 612 7.43 6.56 -18.78
CA LEU A 612 8.49 7.30 -18.09
C LEU A 612 9.06 8.44 -18.94
N ARG A 613 9.31 8.19 -20.24
CA ARG A 613 9.77 9.23 -21.16
C ARG A 613 8.73 10.33 -21.33
N GLN A 614 7.46 9.97 -21.45
CA GLN A 614 6.37 10.93 -21.56
C GLN A 614 6.25 11.79 -20.28
N ALA A 615 6.35 11.17 -19.11
CA ALA A 615 6.34 11.86 -17.82
C ALA A 615 7.50 12.86 -17.68
N LEU A 616 8.71 12.48 -18.08
CA LEU A 616 9.86 13.40 -18.09
C LEU A 616 9.64 14.57 -19.05
N ARG A 617 9.09 14.33 -20.26
CA ARG A 617 8.74 15.41 -21.19
C ARG A 617 7.72 16.37 -20.60
N VAL A 618 6.69 15.85 -19.95
CA VAL A 618 5.69 16.67 -19.24
C VAL A 618 6.34 17.51 -18.13
N LEU A 619 7.20 16.93 -17.31
CA LEU A 619 7.91 17.65 -16.25
C LEU A 619 8.81 18.77 -16.81
N VAL A 620 9.56 18.50 -17.88
CA VAL A 620 10.41 19.50 -18.55
C VAL A 620 9.55 20.61 -19.15
N ALA A 621 8.48 20.27 -19.86
CA ALA A 621 7.57 21.25 -20.46
C ALA A 621 6.85 22.08 -19.40
N ALA A 622 6.57 21.51 -18.23
CA ALA A 622 6.02 22.23 -17.10
C ALA A 622 7.01 23.26 -16.52
N GLY A 623 8.30 23.19 -16.85
CA GLY A 623 9.32 24.14 -16.37
C GLY A 623 10.15 23.62 -15.20
N ALA A 624 10.32 22.30 -15.05
CA ALA A 624 11.26 21.74 -14.08
C ALA A 624 12.69 22.23 -14.36
N VAL A 625 13.44 22.57 -13.31
CA VAL A 625 14.86 22.98 -13.44
C VAL A 625 15.80 21.77 -13.46
N GLU A 626 15.34 20.65 -12.93
CA GLU A 626 16.04 19.36 -12.89
C GLU A 626 14.99 18.25 -12.93
N VAL A 627 15.25 17.19 -13.69
CA VAL A 627 14.38 16.01 -13.78
C VAL A 627 15.17 14.73 -13.63
N GLY A 628 14.52 13.66 -13.18
CA GLY A 628 15.16 12.36 -13.06
C GLY A 628 14.21 11.20 -12.82
N THR A 629 14.82 10.02 -12.68
CA THR A 629 14.13 8.76 -12.39
C THR A 629 14.52 8.24 -11.01
N TYR A 630 13.91 7.13 -10.62
CA TYR A 630 14.23 6.37 -9.40
C TYR A 630 15.25 5.24 -9.65
N ARG A 631 16.05 5.35 -10.71
CA ARG A 631 17.12 4.38 -10.98
C ARG A 631 18.21 4.50 -9.91
N SER A 632 18.74 3.37 -9.45
CA SER A 632 19.60 3.24 -8.27
C SER A 632 20.89 4.06 -8.28
N ASP A 633 21.32 4.56 -9.45
CA ASP A 633 22.47 5.43 -9.65
C ASP A 633 22.16 6.92 -9.53
N GLY A 634 20.88 7.30 -9.36
CA GLY A 634 20.46 8.69 -9.25
C GLY A 634 20.31 9.41 -10.59
N GLN A 635 20.02 8.67 -11.67
CA GLN A 635 19.81 9.18 -13.04
C GLN A 635 18.96 10.45 -13.07
N ARG A 636 19.57 11.55 -13.52
CA ARG A 636 18.96 12.88 -13.58
C ARG A 636 19.69 13.80 -14.55
N ILE A 637 19.05 14.91 -14.91
CA ILE A 637 19.61 15.95 -15.75
C ILE A 637 19.08 17.34 -15.37
N LYS A 638 19.93 18.37 -15.48
CA LYS A 638 19.52 19.77 -15.35
C LYS A 638 18.86 20.23 -16.65
N CYS A 639 17.77 20.99 -16.53
CA CYS A 639 17.01 21.48 -17.68
C CYS A 639 17.47 22.87 -18.13
N GLU A 640 18.10 23.64 -17.27
CA GLU A 640 18.64 24.96 -17.62
C GLU A 640 19.86 24.82 -18.55
N GLY A 641 19.83 25.52 -19.68
CA GLY A 641 20.94 25.57 -20.63
C GLY A 641 21.18 24.29 -21.44
N ILE A 642 20.30 23.29 -21.35
CA ILE A 642 20.43 22.04 -22.10
C ILE A 642 19.94 22.17 -23.54
N THR A 643 20.68 21.60 -24.48
CA THR A 643 20.28 21.47 -25.89
C THR A 643 19.17 20.42 -26.05
N ARG A 644 18.34 20.55 -27.08
CA ARG A 644 17.31 19.55 -27.39
C ARG A 644 17.90 18.15 -27.61
N GLU A 645 19.07 18.07 -28.23
CA GLU A 645 19.78 16.82 -28.54
C GLU A 645 20.19 16.10 -27.26
N ALA A 646 20.84 16.80 -26.33
CA ALA A 646 21.21 16.24 -25.02
C ALA A 646 19.99 15.81 -24.17
N MET A 647 18.86 16.51 -24.29
CA MET A 647 17.61 16.08 -23.65
C MET A 647 17.08 14.77 -24.25
N GLU A 648 17.06 14.63 -25.57
CA GLU A 648 16.63 13.37 -26.21
C GLU A 648 17.62 12.22 -25.91
N GLU A 649 18.93 12.47 -25.86
CA GLU A 649 19.92 11.46 -25.43
C GLU A 649 19.65 10.98 -23.99
N PHE A 650 19.35 11.92 -23.07
CA PHE A 650 18.93 11.55 -21.72
C PHE A 650 17.67 10.69 -21.73
N LEU A 651 16.63 11.08 -22.47
CA LEU A 651 15.40 10.32 -22.58
C LEU A 651 15.65 8.92 -23.18
N ASP A 652 16.56 8.78 -24.14
CA ASP A 652 16.97 7.50 -24.75
C ASP A 652 17.64 6.56 -23.75
N SER A 653 18.35 7.12 -22.76
CA SER A 653 18.94 6.37 -21.64
C SER A 653 17.91 5.89 -20.59
N VAL A 654 16.66 6.36 -20.64
CA VAL A 654 15.60 5.97 -19.70
C VAL A 654 15.02 4.63 -20.10
N ASP A 655 14.98 3.70 -19.14
CA ASP A 655 14.47 2.34 -19.32
C ASP A 655 13.80 1.80 -18.04
N ALA A 656 12.87 0.84 -18.22
CA ALA A 656 12.23 0.10 -17.14
C ALA A 656 13.14 -1.04 -16.66
N VAL A 657 14.23 -0.67 -15.97
CA VAL A 657 15.23 -1.62 -15.43
C VAL A 657 14.60 -2.61 -14.43
N GLY A 658 15.34 -3.66 -14.07
CA GLY A 658 14.86 -4.66 -13.12
C GLY A 658 14.77 -4.17 -11.67
N GLY A 659 14.24 -5.03 -10.79
CA GLY A 659 14.21 -4.80 -9.33
C GLY A 659 15.58 -5.00 -8.66
N VAL A 660 15.64 -4.88 -7.33
CA VAL A 660 16.86 -5.14 -6.52
C VAL A 660 17.58 -6.42 -6.94
N SER A 661 16.84 -7.51 -7.18
CA SER A 661 17.38 -8.82 -7.54
C SER A 661 17.76 -8.98 -9.03
N THR A 662 17.76 -7.89 -9.81
CA THR A 662 18.15 -7.93 -11.23
C THR A 662 19.63 -8.28 -11.42
N LYS A 663 19.95 -8.91 -12.55
CA LYS A 663 21.33 -9.17 -12.97
C LYS A 663 22.06 -7.93 -13.49
N GLY A 664 21.31 -6.88 -13.88
CA GLY A 664 21.88 -5.61 -14.32
C GLY A 664 22.58 -4.86 -13.18
N GLU A 665 23.45 -3.92 -13.54
CA GLU A 665 24.11 -3.01 -12.59
C GLU A 665 23.10 -2.10 -11.89
N TYR A 666 22.18 -1.54 -12.68
CA TYR A 666 21.16 -0.62 -12.21
C TYR A 666 19.82 -1.31 -11.96
N TRP A 667 19.12 -0.82 -10.94
CA TRP A 667 17.83 -1.33 -10.53
C TRP A 667 16.92 -0.18 -10.10
N THR A 668 15.63 -0.46 -9.96
CA THR A 668 14.64 0.47 -9.42
C THR A 668 13.56 -0.30 -8.69
N THR A 669 12.72 0.39 -7.92
CA THR A 669 11.58 -0.25 -7.24
C THR A 669 10.30 0.03 -8.00
N TYR A 670 9.52 -1.03 -8.22
CA TYR A 670 8.20 -0.95 -8.82
C TYR A 670 7.15 -0.82 -7.72
N PHE A 671 6.04 -0.19 -8.04
CA PHE A 671 4.95 0.03 -7.09
C PHE A 671 3.68 -0.64 -7.59
N SER A 672 2.84 -1.06 -6.65
CA SER A 672 1.48 -1.56 -6.90
C SER A 672 0.56 -1.17 -5.77
N ALA A 673 -0.50 -0.43 -6.09
CA ALA A 673 -1.63 -0.18 -5.20
C ALA A 673 -2.91 -0.91 -5.64
N HIS A 674 -2.85 -1.62 -6.78
CA HIS A 674 -3.99 -2.29 -7.39
C HIS A 674 -3.69 -3.77 -7.55
N GLN A 675 -4.25 -4.60 -6.69
CA GLN A 675 -4.13 -6.05 -6.78
C GLN A 675 -5.47 -6.66 -7.20
N MET A 676 -5.45 -7.52 -8.22
CA MET A 676 -6.67 -8.12 -8.78
C MET A 676 -6.41 -9.47 -9.46
N GLY A 677 -7.49 -10.21 -9.75
CA GLY A 677 -7.49 -11.38 -10.64
C GLY A 677 -6.94 -12.69 -10.08
N SER A 678 -6.55 -12.73 -8.81
CA SER A 678 -5.96 -13.93 -8.17
C SER A 678 -6.93 -15.07 -7.86
N CYS A 679 -8.24 -14.86 -8.02
CA CYS A 679 -9.30 -15.87 -7.98
C CYS A 679 -10.32 -15.56 -9.11
N ARG A 680 -9.82 -15.34 -10.33
CA ARG A 680 -10.63 -14.82 -11.44
C ARG A 680 -11.91 -15.62 -11.70
N MET A 681 -12.96 -14.92 -12.13
CA MET A 681 -14.12 -15.52 -12.76
C MET A 681 -13.72 -16.26 -14.04
N GLY A 682 -14.39 -17.38 -14.28
CA GLY A 682 -14.31 -18.11 -15.54
C GLY A 682 -15.64 -18.81 -15.82
N ARG A 683 -15.87 -19.16 -17.08
CA ARG A 683 -17.08 -19.85 -17.53
C ARG A 683 -17.07 -21.33 -17.11
N THR A 684 -15.90 -21.91 -16.91
CA THR A 684 -15.71 -23.27 -16.37
C THR A 684 -14.70 -23.30 -15.22
N ALA A 685 -14.67 -24.41 -14.49
CA ALA A 685 -13.74 -24.63 -13.38
C ALA A 685 -12.27 -24.67 -13.83
N GLU A 686 -12.02 -25.03 -15.09
CA GLU A 686 -10.69 -25.05 -15.70
C GLU A 686 -10.19 -23.63 -16.02
N GLU A 687 -11.11 -22.72 -16.33
CA GLU A 687 -10.85 -21.35 -16.76
C GLU A 687 -10.75 -20.37 -15.58
N GLY A 688 -11.52 -20.56 -14.49
CA GLY A 688 -11.55 -19.67 -13.33
C GLY A 688 -11.62 -20.36 -11.97
N ALA A 689 -11.46 -19.59 -10.89
CA ALA A 689 -11.60 -20.05 -9.51
C ALA A 689 -13.06 -20.00 -9.02
N VAL A 690 -13.85 -19.07 -9.58
CA VAL A 690 -15.27 -18.89 -9.33
C VAL A 690 -16.05 -18.84 -10.65
N ASP A 691 -17.35 -19.13 -10.58
CA ASP A 691 -18.27 -18.97 -11.69
C ASP A 691 -18.71 -17.50 -11.88
N GLU A 692 -19.55 -17.22 -12.88
CA GLU A 692 -20.05 -15.87 -13.17
C GLU A 692 -20.97 -15.30 -12.08
N LYS A 693 -21.42 -16.13 -11.13
CA LYS A 693 -22.16 -15.68 -9.94
C LYS A 693 -21.22 -15.34 -8.79
N GLY A 694 -19.91 -15.49 -8.98
CA GLY A 694 -18.89 -15.32 -7.95
C GLY A 694 -18.81 -16.50 -6.98
N GLU A 695 -19.49 -17.62 -7.25
CA GLU A 695 -19.47 -18.79 -6.38
C GLU A 695 -18.28 -19.70 -6.73
N SER A 696 -17.64 -20.28 -5.71
CA SER A 696 -16.57 -21.26 -5.90
C SER A 696 -17.04 -22.45 -6.73
N TRP A 697 -16.19 -22.88 -7.67
CA TRP A 697 -16.44 -24.11 -8.44
C TRP A 697 -16.40 -25.38 -7.58
N GLU A 698 -15.70 -25.35 -6.44
CA GLU A 698 -15.46 -26.52 -5.60
C GLU A 698 -16.37 -26.60 -4.37
N ALA A 699 -16.89 -25.45 -3.90
CA ALA A 699 -17.66 -25.35 -2.67
C ALA A 699 -18.95 -24.55 -2.86
N GLU A 700 -20.09 -25.22 -2.65
CA GLU A 700 -21.41 -24.57 -2.60
C GLU A 700 -21.51 -23.64 -1.40
N GLY A 701 -22.11 -22.46 -1.57
CA GLY A 701 -22.31 -21.47 -0.51
C GLY A 701 -21.08 -20.61 -0.19
N LEU A 702 -19.95 -20.81 -0.89
CA LEU A 702 -18.77 -19.95 -0.78
C LEU A 702 -18.66 -19.02 -2.00
N PHE A 703 -18.78 -17.72 -1.76
CA PHE A 703 -18.69 -16.68 -2.78
C PHE A 703 -17.44 -15.82 -2.59
N VAL A 704 -17.01 -15.13 -3.65
CA VAL A 704 -15.92 -14.16 -3.59
C VAL A 704 -16.41 -12.82 -4.15
N CYS A 705 -16.22 -11.74 -3.40
CA CYS A 705 -16.72 -10.40 -3.76
C CYS A 705 -15.62 -9.32 -3.85
N ASP A 706 -14.33 -9.69 -3.79
CA ASP A 706 -13.23 -8.71 -3.88
C ASP A 706 -12.55 -8.67 -5.25
N GLY A 707 -11.54 -7.82 -5.43
CA GLY A 707 -10.83 -7.66 -6.70
C GLY A 707 -10.13 -8.93 -7.25
N SER A 708 -10.01 -10.00 -6.45
CA SER A 708 -9.48 -11.28 -6.94
C SER A 708 -10.35 -11.89 -8.04
N VAL A 709 -11.63 -11.56 -8.12
CA VAL A 709 -12.55 -12.15 -9.11
C VAL A 709 -12.44 -11.55 -10.51
N LEU A 710 -11.76 -10.41 -10.66
CA LEU A 710 -11.68 -9.73 -11.96
C LEU A 710 -10.93 -10.59 -13.00
N PRO A 711 -11.42 -10.74 -14.24
CA PRO A 711 -10.79 -11.61 -15.24
C PRO A 711 -9.35 -11.21 -15.60
N SER A 712 -9.11 -9.91 -15.77
CA SER A 712 -7.80 -9.35 -16.13
C SER A 712 -7.57 -7.99 -15.46
N ALA A 713 -6.46 -7.33 -15.79
CA ALA A 713 -6.15 -5.98 -15.31
C ALA A 713 -7.15 -4.97 -15.88
N VAL A 714 -7.62 -4.01 -15.07
CA VAL A 714 -8.59 -2.98 -15.52
C VAL A 714 -7.90 -1.84 -16.29
N GLY A 715 -6.63 -1.57 -16.02
CA GLY A 715 -5.87 -0.45 -16.62
C GLY A 715 -6.17 0.94 -16.03
N VAL A 716 -7.12 1.04 -15.11
CA VAL A 716 -7.45 2.24 -14.31
C VAL A 716 -7.65 1.85 -12.84
N ASN A 717 -7.94 2.81 -11.96
CA ASN A 717 -8.29 2.51 -10.57
C ASN A 717 -9.45 1.49 -10.48
N PRO A 718 -9.29 0.34 -9.80
CA PRO A 718 -10.28 -0.73 -9.85
C PRO A 718 -11.42 -0.58 -8.83
N MET A 719 -11.49 0.49 -8.03
CA MET A 719 -12.46 0.60 -6.93
C MET A 719 -13.91 0.48 -7.43
N ILE A 720 -14.29 1.28 -8.45
CA ILE A 720 -15.65 1.25 -9.01
C ILE A 720 -15.94 -0.12 -9.63
N THR A 721 -14.99 -0.68 -10.37
CA THR A 721 -15.10 -2.02 -10.95
C THR A 721 -15.35 -3.09 -9.89
N ILE A 722 -14.57 -3.10 -8.80
CA ILE A 722 -14.70 -4.08 -7.71
C ILE A 722 -16.04 -3.92 -7.00
N GLN A 723 -16.43 -2.69 -6.65
CA GLN A 723 -17.70 -2.45 -5.96
C GLN A 723 -18.90 -2.83 -6.82
N SER A 724 -18.86 -2.52 -8.12
CA SER A 724 -19.96 -2.86 -9.05
C SER A 724 -20.07 -4.36 -9.26
N THR A 725 -18.94 -5.06 -9.38
CA THR A 725 -18.92 -6.53 -9.42
C THR A 725 -19.49 -7.14 -8.13
N ALA A 726 -19.09 -6.63 -6.96
CA ALA A 726 -19.62 -7.08 -5.67
C ALA A 726 -21.12 -6.77 -5.51
N TYR A 727 -21.59 -5.65 -6.05
CA TYR A 727 -23.00 -5.26 -6.03
C TYR A 727 -23.86 -6.28 -6.77
N CYS A 728 -23.46 -6.68 -7.98
CA CYS A 728 -24.18 -7.69 -8.75
C CYS A 728 -24.10 -9.08 -8.11
N ILE A 729 -22.91 -9.52 -7.68
CA ILE A 729 -22.75 -10.82 -7.01
C ILE A 729 -23.66 -10.91 -5.77
N SER A 730 -23.63 -9.89 -4.91
CA SER A 730 -24.45 -9.87 -3.70
C SER A 730 -25.95 -9.81 -4.01
N THR A 731 -26.36 -9.10 -5.06
CA THR A 731 -27.76 -9.08 -5.52
C THR A 731 -28.21 -10.47 -5.98
N ARG A 732 -27.36 -11.21 -6.70
CA ARG A 732 -27.62 -12.59 -7.11
C ARG A 732 -27.66 -13.57 -5.94
N ILE A 733 -26.85 -13.35 -4.89
CA ILE A 733 -26.93 -14.11 -3.64
C ILE A 733 -28.28 -13.87 -2.95
N VAL A 734 -28.76 -12.61 -2.90
CA VAL A 734 -30.10 -12.31 -2.36
C VAL A 734 -31.17 -13.08 -3.12
N ALA A 735 -31.15 -13.01 -4.45
CA ALA A 735 -32.12 -13.70 -5.30
C ALA A 735 -32.16 -15.22 -5.05
N SER A 736 -30.99 -15.87 -4.98
CA SER A 736 -30.91 -17.32 -4.76
C SER A 736 -31.42 -17.77 -3.39
N LEU A 737 -31.27 -16.93 -2.36
CA LEU A 737 -31.80 -17.19 -1.02
C LEU A 737 -33.31 -16.92 -0.90
N THR A 738 -33.86 -16.04 -1.74
CA THR A 738 -35.29 -15.75 -1.77
C THR A 738 -36.09 -16.74 -2.63
N GLU A 739 -35.53 -17.19 -3.76
CA GLU A 739 -36.20 -18.17 -4.65
C GLU A 739 -36.33 -19.55 -4.00
N GLY A 740 -35.39 -19.94 -3.12
CA GLY A 740 -35.48 -21.18 -2.36
C GLY A 740 -36.51 -21.20 -1.21
N LYS A 741 -37.33 -20.15 -1.06
CA LYS A 741 -38.40 -20.05 -0.05
C LYS A 741 -39.82 -20.25 -0.60
N ASN A 742 -39.99 -20.43 -1.92
CA ASN A 742 -41.28 -20.66 -2.56
C ASN A 742 -41.52 -22.12 -2.91
#